data_AF-A0A1G3ASY3-F1
#
_entry.id   AF-A0A1G3ASY3-F1
#
_cell.length_a   1.000
_cell.length_b   1.000
_cell.length_c   1.000
_cell.angle_alpha   90.00
_cell.angle_beta   90.00
_cell.angle_gamma   90.00
#
_symmetry.space_group_name_H-M   'P 1'
#
loop_
_entity.id
_entity.type
_entity.pdbx_description
1 polymer ?
#
loop_
_entity_poly.entity_id
_entity_poly.type
_entity_poly.pdbx_seq_one_letter_code
_entity_poly.pdbx_strand_id
1 'polypeptide(L)'
;MGESALSLPLTLLGLERAIRDTDSPVLLVPPRILRRVIRQHQSLRGLRLDVPHAASYVVSREDLLKIVNEFELGIERGADLPDRIILLPEPDGETLRSTAAQALLTRYRRLLFHGRVHLELEERLARGEGGEATLPAWLHRIGGTEFDEIRTVLLQEGFLFPSADQRSVFIEFAAVYLELGYFAPASLALWFPALDRSPNVEAVLAEAVEADRLLEATGLPGAVPPSDDRLPSRSEAIAGPPASPPLPPRPRSPSLKTYQRLARRADWAASQGNLVRSCVLWMRAASRARGKAVSRAHAEVLANLGHLVQRLQSALGFPDAEVESWLVTLSTLAAWSDEGLRSREARLLWDLQRICVDHERSLFALDLWGWASSLGNRPIWRPLARLEEVLLCRRLASALRRLPAARMPDAARQTLHGLLHQAEQRSESRLRRRFRPIIDGALRRAQLLPSTPLEEVASRKVVEELIDRILHQGFLMMGDLRDALARNNLKAHDLAGPKDLLLGDQLLRADREMGASLEGVYRRGEFYLRAMQVLSSLAFGTRTGRLLMRCLVFPFGGAYLAEAGTQHLIALATGSEAHHGQLLTVLLLGVFLLLLINSERFREGAWHWMRWLGSGVRYLISELPGQLMRWDLVQRIVRSRLCRWTYHLLVKPLAFTALICWVLPRVLSGWENSALRGFGVFLGANLLINSWIGRDLEELAAEWLARAWQWLGVHILARLFWLIMDLFRALIEAMERVLYSVDEWRRFRVGERGAMLAAKAILGTIWLLIAYVARLCVTVLIEPQVNPIKHFPVVTVSHKILLPFIPALAGVFALAMDKGAALTLAGAVIAAIPGVFGFLAWELRENWRLYVANRPSSLRPVVVGQHGETMRRLLMPGLHSGAIPKRHASLRKADEQARRTGNQAGIGKQRRALREIETGVFHFVERELLWLLGQARCWNLEAVCLGSVQLATNRVKLALERRQCPGETALITFEARGPWLVGGLTDSGLLARFSSEQRDVLAAGLVNLYKLAGVDLLRQEIEAQLPHPTPPYDVARQGLVVWPTPSRP
;
A
#
# COMPACT_ATOMS: atom_id res chain seq x y z
N MET A 1 -30.29 -9.92 -41.54
CA MET A 1 -30.84 -8.66 -40.96
C MET A 1 -29.71 -7.66 -40.86
N GLY A 2 -29.84 -6.49 -41.47
CA GLY A 2 -28.74 -5.56 -41.74
C GLY A 2 -28.19 -4.77 -40.54
N GLU A 3 -26.94 -4.33 -40.65
CA GLU A 3 -26.12 -3.61 -39.65
C GLU A 3 -26.77 -2.35 -39.05
N SER A 4 -27.86 -1.84 -39.62
CA SER A 4 -28.59 -0.67 -39.12
C SER A 4 -29.51 -0.95 -37.90
N ALA A 5 -29.75 -2.21 -37.51
CA ALA A 5 -30.66 -2.56 -36.41
C ALA A 5 -29.97 -2.70 -35.03
N LEU A 6 -28.63 -2.69 -34.98
CA LEU A 6 -27.83 -2.94 -33.75
C LEU A 6 -27.58 -1.69 -32.89
N SER A 7 -28.09 -0.51 -33.30
CA SER A 7 -27.92 0.77 -32.61
C SER A 7 -29.08 1.12 -31.65
N LEU A 8 -30.16 0.32 -31.62
CA LEU A 8 -31.25 0.48 -30.66
C LEU A 8 -30.94 -0.26 -29.35
N PRO A 9 -31.28 0.30 -28.17
CA PRO A 9 -31.11 -0.37 -26.89
C PRO A 9 -31.97 -1.65 -26.83
N LEU A 10 -31.35 -2.76 -26.42
CA LEU A 10 -32.03 -4.06 -26.29
C LEU A 10 -33.09 -3.98 -25.18
N THR A 11 -34.30 -4.49 -25.43
CA THR A 11 -35.34 -4.61 -24.39
C THR A 11 -35.15 -5.86 -23.55
N LEU A 12 -35.68 -5.89 -22.32
CA LEU A 12 -35.62 -7.07 -21.43
C LEU A 12 -36.20 -8.33 -22.09
N LEU A 13 -37.40 -8.19 -22.70
CA LEU A 13 -38.04 -9.25 -23.49
C LEU A 13 -37.19 -9.74 -24.68
N GLY A 14 -36.42 -8.85 -25.30
CA GLY A 14 -35.49 -9.21 -26.38
C GLY A 14 -34.32 -10.05 -25.88
N LEU A 15 -33.82 -9.76 -24.67
CA LEU A 15 -32.78 -10.55 -24.01
C LEU A 15 -33.30 -11.92 -23.57
N GLU A 16 -34.48 -11.98 -22.97
CA GLU A 16 -35.13 -13.23 -22.56
C GLU A 16 -35.34 -14.19 -23.73
N ARG A 17 -35.79 -13.67 -24.89
CA ARG A 17 -35.93 -14.48 -26.10
C ARG A 17 -34.60 -15.03 -26.60
N ALA A 18 -33.59 -14.17 -26.71
CA ALA A 18 -32.25 -14.59 -27.17
C ALA A 18 -31.64 -15.69 -26.29
N ILE A 19 -31.87 -15.63 -24.97
CA ILE A 19 -31.40 -16.67 -24.03
C ILE A 19 -32.26 -17.94 -24.15
N ARG A 20 -33.59 -17.82 -24.29
CA ARG A 20 -34.51 -18.96 -24.45
C ARG A 20 -34.29 -19.74 -25.74
N ASP A 21 -33.85 -19.08 -26.81
CA ASP A 21 -33.49 -19.72 -28.08
C ASP A 21 -32.21 -20.57 -27.96
N THR A 22 -31.52 -20.53 -26.82
CA THR A 22 -30.37 -21.37 -26.50
C THR A 22 -30.84 -22.62 -25.75
N ASP A 23 -30.29 -23.81 -26.03
CA ASP A 23 -30.67 -25.10 -25.41
C ASP A 23 -30.16 -25.25 -23.96
N SER A 24 -30.16 -24.15 -23.19
CA SER A 24 -29.60 -24.06 -21.84
C SER A 24 -30.72 -23.80 -20.82
N PRO A 25 -30.70 -24.47 -19.64
CA PRO A 25 -31.75 -24.36 -18.63
C PRO A 25 -31.63 -23.07 -17.83
N VAL A 26 -31.91 -21.91 -18.44
CA VAL A 26 -31.60 -20.59 -17.86
C VAL A 26 -32.85 -19.78 -17.56
N LEU A 27 -32.86 -19.11 -16.40
CA LEU A 27 -33.91 -18.18 -16.01
C LEU A 27 -33.33 -16.82 -15.64
N LEU A 28 -33.88 -15.75 -16.21
CA LEU A 28 -33.61 -14.39 -15.76
C LEU A 28 -34.48 -14.09 -14.54
N VAL A 29 -33.85 -13.66 -13.45
CA VAL A 29 -34.53 -13.30 -12.20
C VAL A 29 -34.10 -11.91 -11.72
N PRO A 30 -34.99 -11.15 -11.06
CA PRO A 30 -34.60 -9.91 -10.42
C PRO A 30 -33.42 -10.14 -9.45
N PRO A 31 -32.39 -9.27 -9.40
CA PRO A 31 -31.22 -9.44 -8.52
C PRO A 31 -31.55 -9.64 -7.04
N ARG A 32 -32.72 -9.17 -6.58
CA ARG A 32 -33.26 -9.42 -5.24
C ARG A 32 -33.61 -10.90 -5.01
N ILE A 33 -34.27 -11.54 -5.97
CA ILE A 33 -34.70 -12.94 -5.90
C ILE A 33 -33.48 -13.85 -5.92
N LEU A 34 -32.52 -13.57 -6.81
CA LEU A 34 -31.25 -14.30 -6.87
C LEU A 34 -30.51 -14.30 -5.52
N ARG A 35 -30.37 -13.13 -4.89
CA ARG A 35 -29.73 -13.02 -3.56
C ARG A 35 -30.50 -13.78 -2.48
N ARG A 36 -31.84 -13.80 -2.54
CA ARG A 36 -32.69 -14.55 -1.60
C ARG A 36 -32.51 -16.07 -1.76
N VAL A 37 -32.52 -16.54 -3.01
CA VAL A 37 -32.25 -17.95 -3.36
C VAL A 37 -30.89 -18.38 -2.81
N ILE A 38 -29.83 -17.63 -3.13
CA ILE A 38 -28.49 -17.97 -2.67
C ILE A 38 -28.42 -17.99 -1.13
N ARG A 39 -29.01 -17.00 -0.44
CA ARG A 39 -29.01 -16.93 1.03
C ARG A 39 -29.71 -18.13 1.68
N GLN A 40 -30.88 -18.52 1.20
CA GLN A 40 -31.65 -19.61 1.78
C GLN A 40 -31.07 -20.97 1.38
N HIS A 41 -30.67 -21.16 0.12
CA HIS A 41 -30.05 -22.39 -0.37
C HIS A 41 -28.75 -22.70 0.38
N GLN A 42 -27.86 -21.72 0.52
CA GLN A 42 -26.58 -21.88 1.22
C GLN A 42 -26.72 -21.79 2.75
N SER A 43 -27.95 -21.69 3.27
CA SER A 43 -28.24 -21.54 4.72
C SER A 43 -27.39 -20.46 5.39
N LEU A 44 -27.12 -19.35 4.69
CA LEU A 44 -26.23 -18.29 5.17
C LEU A 44 -26.85 -17.63 6.40
N ARG A 45 -26.28 -17.89 7.58
CA ARG A 45 -26.73 -17.30 8.85
C ARG A 45 -26.07 -15.94 9.07
N GLY A 46 -26.88 -14.92 9.36
CA GLY A 46 -26.44 -13.57 9.76
C GLY A 46 -26.68 -12.49 8.70
N LEU A 47 -26.47 -11.23 9.11
CA LEU A 47 -26.52 -10.02 8.27
C LEU A 47 -25.27 -9.95 7.36
N ARG A 48 -25.03 -10.95 6.50
CA ARG A 48 -23.99 -10.87 5.47
C ARG A 48 -24.56 -10.23 4.20
N LEU A 49 -23.93 -9.13 3.81
CA LEU A 49 -24.51 -8.08 2.97
C LEU A 49 -24.10 -8.22 1.50
N ASP A 50 -22.96 -8.88 1.25
CA ASP A 50 -22.54 -9.31 -0.08
C ASP A 50 -22.79 -10.81 -0.22
N VAL A 51 -23.42 -11.22 -1.31
CA VAL A 51 -23.76 -12.61 -1.59
C VAL A 51 -22.87 -13.05 -2.76
N PRO A 52 -21.88 -13.93 -2.52
CA PRO A 52 -21.07 -14.49 -3.60
C PRO A 52 -21.94 -15.12 -4.68
N HIS A 53 -21.46 -15.13 -5.93
CA HIS A 53 -22.16 -15.67 -7.11
C HIS A 53 -23.46 -14.94 -7.51
N ALA A 54 -23.60 -13.66 -7.20
CA ALA A 54 -24.78 -12.89 -7.63
C ALA A 54 -24.85 -12.63 -9.16
N ALA A 55 -23.86 -13.12 -9.93
CA ALA A 55 -23.79 -12.95 -11.38
C ALA A 55 -24.35 -14.16 -12.17
N SER A 56 -24.26 -15.37 -11.60
CA SER A 56 -24.78 -16.62 -12.16
C SER A 56 -24.85 -17.65 -11.04
N TYR A 57 -25.96 -18.38 -10.90
CA TYR A 57 -26.12 -19.35 -9.83
C TYR A 57 -26.89 -20.60 -10.28
N VAL A 58 -26.34 -21.78 -9.99
CA VAL A 58 -26.97 -23.06 -10.35
C VAL A 58 -27.70 -23.63 -9.13
N VAL A 59 -28.97 -24.03 -9.30
CA VAL A 59 -29.81 -24.59 -8.24
C VAL A 59 -30.71 -25.71 -8.76
N SER A 60 -31.08 -26.67 -7.90
CA SER A 60 -32.07 -27.68 -8.26
C SER A 60 -33.46 -27.05 -8.35
N ARG A 61 -34.33 -27.58 -9.21
CA ARG A 61 -35.74 -27.18 -9.28
C ARG A 61 -36.44 -27.31 -7.93
N GLU A 62 -36.21 -28.43 -7.25
CA GLU A 62 -36.86 -28.72 -5.96
C GLU A 62 -36.47 -27.69 -4.90
N ASP A 63 -35.19 -27.32 -4.84
CA ASP A 63 -34.72 -26.36 -3.83
C ASP A 63 -35.06 -24.91 -4.20
N LEU A 64 -35.14 -24.57 -5.49
CA LEU A 64 -35.62 -23.27 -5.95
C LEU A 64 -37.08 -23.04 -5.53
N LEU A 65 -37.96 -24.02 -5.79
CA LEU A 65 -39.39 -23.92 -5.49
C LEU A 65 -39.72 -23.99 -3.99
N LYS A 66 -38.79 -24.47 -3.15
CA LYS A 66 -38.88 -24.33 -1.68
C LYS A 66 -38.68 -22.89 -1.21
N ILE A 67 -38.02 -22.05 -2.01
CA ILE A 67 -37.58 -20.69 -1.63
C ILE A 67 -38.40 -19.60 -2.33
N VAL A 68 -38.77 -19.80 -3.59
CA VAL A 68 -39.43 -18.81 -4.44
C VAL A 68 -40.65 -19.45 -5.10
N ASN A 69 -41.78 -18.75 -5.10
CA ASN A 69 -42.98 -19.23 -5.77
C ASN A 69 -42.90 -18.95 -7.28
N GLU A 70 -43.58 -19.77 -8.09
CA GLU A 70 -43.63 -19.64 -9.57
C GLU A 70 -44.06 -18.22 -10.03
N PHE A 71 -44.99 -17.59 -9.30
CA PHE A 71 -45.46 -16.23 -9.58
C PHE A 71 -44.37 -15.17 -9.39
N GLU A 72 -43.47 -15.35 -8.42
CA GLU A 72 -42.35 -14.43 -8.19
C GLU A 72 -41.25 -14.59 -9.25
N LEU A 73 -41.16 -15.76 -9.90
CA LEU A 73 -40.24 -16.04 -11.01
C LEU A 73 -40.79 -15.56 -12.36
N GLY A 74 -42.03 -15.07 -12.41
CA GLY A 74 -42.67 -14.64 -13.67
C GLY A 74 -43.01 -15.80 -14.61
N ILE A 75 -43.15 -17.03 -14.09
CA ILE A 75 -43.40 -18.24 -14.87
C ILE A 75 -44.89 -18.63 -14.77
N GLU A 76 -45.46 -19.13 -15.86
CA GLU A 76 -46.82 -19.69 -15.86
C GLU A 76 -46.89 -20.94 -14.96
N ARG A 77 -48.00 -21.09 -14.21
CA ARG A 77 -48.18 -22.20 -13.28
C ARG A 77 -48.10 -23.55 -14.00
N GLY A 78 -47.20 -24.43 -13.55
CA GLY A 78 -47.03 -25.78 -14.12
C GLY A 78 -46.12 -25.85 -15.35
N ALA A 79 -45.31 -24.83 -15.64
CA ALA A 79 -44.28 -24.91 -16.67
C ALA A 79 -43.26 -26.03 -16.36
N ASP A 80 -42.83 -26.77 -17.40
CA ASP A 80 -41.84 -27.82 -17.24
C ASP A 80 -40.44 -27.22 -17.07
N LEU A 81 -39.94 -27.28 -15.84
CA LEU A 81 -38.62 -26.76 -15.47
C LEU A 81 -37.61 -27.92 -15.40
N PRO A 82 -36.41 -27.76 -15.97
CA PRO A 82 -35.33 -28.73 -15.87
C PRO A 82 -34.93 -29.00 -14.41
N ASP A 83 -34.40 -30.19 -14.12
CA ASP A 83 -34.00 -30.59 -12.76
C ASP A 83 -32.96 -29.65 -12.14
N ARG A 84 -32.07 -29.08 -12.96
CA ARG A 84 -31.09 -28.07 -12.55
C ARG A 84 -31.21 -26.84 -13.45
N ILE A 85 -31.24 -25.66 -12.83
CA ILE A 85 -31.52 -24.38 -13.49
C ILE A 85 -30.39 -23.40 -13.19
N ILE A 86 -29.97 -22.65 -14.20
CA ILE A 86 -29.04 -21.53 -14.11
C ILE A 86 -29.84 -20.24 -13.93
N LEU A 87 -29.66 -19.55 -12.82
CA LEU A 87 -30.28 -18.25 -12.55
C LEU A 87 -29.31 -17.14 -12.92
N LEU A 88 -29.75 -16.24 -13.81
CA LEU A 88 -29.01 -15.04 -14.20
C LEU A 88 -29.77 -13.79 -13.70
N PRO A 89 -29.08 -12.74 -13.23
CA PRO A 89 -29.73 -11.52 -12.79
C PRO A 89 -30.27 -10.74 -13.99
N GLU A 90 -31.47 -10.18 -13.87
CA GLU A 90 -31.98 -9.19 -14.83
C GLU A 90 -31.11 -7.91 -14.85
N PRO A 91 -30.89 -7.29 -16.02
CA PRO A 91 -30.18 -6.03 -16.10
C PRO A 91 -31.05 -4.90 -15.54
N ASP A 92 -30.45 -3.98 -14.78
CA ASP A 92 -31.18 -2.82 -14.28
C ASP A 92 -31.58 -1.86 -15.42
N GLY A 93 -32.60 -1.03 -15.15
CA GLY A 93 -33.13 -0.10 -16.16
C GLY A 93 -32.13 0.96 -16.62
N GLU A 94 -31.07 1.24 -15.86
CA GLU A 94 -29.98 2.13 -16.27
C GLU A 94 -29.01 1.43 -17.23
N THR A 95 -28.64 0.18 -16.97
CA THR A 95 -27.79 -0.65 -17.85
C THR A 95 -28.48 -0.87 -19.19
N LEU A 96 -29.77 -1.19 -19.20
CA LEU A 96 -30.56 -1.36 -20.44
C LEU A 96 -30.59 -0.10 -21.31
N ARG A 97 -30.55 1.09 -20.70
CA ARG A 97 -30.58 2.39 -21.41
C ARG A 97 -29.21 2.87 -21.86
N SER A 98 -28.17 2.57 -21.09
CA SER A 98 -26.81 3.12 -21.29
C SER A 98 -25.86 2.19 -22.05
N THR A 99 -26.16 0.90 -22.13
CA THR A 99 -25.28 -0.11 -22.74
C THR A 99 -25.76 -0.47 -24.14
N ALA A 100 -24.86 -0.50 -25.12
CA ALA A 100 -25.17 -0.94 -26.48
C ALA A 100 -25.64 -2.42 -26.50
N ALA A 101 -26.59 -2.76 -27.37
CA ALA A 101 -27.20 -4.10 -27.44
C ALA A 101 -26.16 -5.22 -27.60
N GLN A 102 -25.18 -5.05 -28.50
CA GLN A 102 -24.08 -6.00 -28.70
C GLN A 102 -23.21 -6.21 -27.46
N ALA A 103 -22.91 -5.14 -26.71
CA ALA A 103 -22.14 -5.24 -25.47
C ALA A 103 -22.94 -5.96 -24.37
N LEU A 104 -24.25 -5.76 -24.32
CA LEU A 104 -25.14 -6.46 -23.39
C LEU A 104 -25.24 -7.96 -23.73
N LEU A 105 -25.47 -8.31 -24.99
CA LEU A 105 -25.51 -9.72 -25.45
C LEU A 105 -24.17 -10.44 -25.18
N THR A 106 -23.04 -9.76 -25.41
CA THR A 106 -21.71 -10.31 -25.09
C THR A 106 -21.54 -10.55 -23.59
N ARG A 107 -22.06 -9.65 -22.74
CA ARG A 107 -22.03 -9.83 -21.28
C ARG A 107 -22.86 -11.04 -20.85
N TYR A 108 -24.07 -11.22 -21.38
CA TYR A 108 -24.92 -12.37 -21.01
C TYR A 108 -24.41 -13.69 -21.58
N ARG A 109 -23.79 -13.69 -22.77
CA ARG A 109 -23.08 -14.87 -23.31
C ARG A 109 -22.00 -15.37 -22.36
N ARG A 110 -21.21 -14.45 -21.78
CA ARG A 110 -20.18 -14.78 -20.79
C ARG A 110 -20.77 -15.41 -19.53
N LEU A 111 -21.84 -14.82 -18.98
CA LEU A 111 -22.51 -15.35 -17.79
C LEU A 111 -23.14 -16.73 -18.04
N LEU A 112 -23.70 -16.92 -19.24
CA LEU A 112 -24.28 -18.19 -19.68
C LEU A 112 -23.21 -19.28 -19.80
N PHE A 113 -22.10 -18.98 -20.48
CA PHE A 113 -20.95 -19.89 -20.60
C PHE A 113 -20.40 -20.27 -19.22
N HIS A 114 -20.20 -19.29 -18.35
CA HIS A 114 -19.77 -19.49 -16.97
C HIS A 114 -20.72 -20.44 -16.21
N GLY A 115 -22.03 -20.18 -16.25
CA GLY A 115 -23.03 -21.02 -15.58
C GLY A 115 -23.10 -22.45 -16.13
N ARG A 116 -22.87 -22.63 -17.45
CA ARG A 116 -22.89 -23.95 -18.07
C ARG A 116 -21.67 -24.80 -17.71
N VAL A 117 -20.48 -24.20 -17.62
CA VAL A 117 -19.28 -24.86 -17.09
C VAL A 117 -19.52 -25.32 -15.64
N HIS A 118 -20.12 -24.46 -14.82
CA HIS A 118 -20.44 -24.78 -13.43
C HIS A 118 -21.41 -25.98 -13.32
N LEU A 119 -22.47 -25.99 -14.14
CA LEU A 119 -23.45 -27.06 -14.19
C LEU A 119 -22.83 -28.41 -14.61
N GLU A 120 -22.02 -28.42 -15.68
CA GLU A 120 -21.35 -29.62 -16.19
C GLU A 120 -20.41 -30.26 -15.14
N LEU A 121 -19.57 -29.45 -14.49
CA LEU A 121 -18.64 -29.92 -13.48
C LEU A 121 -19.35 -30.44 -12.22
N GLU A 122 -20.40 -29.77 -11.78
CA GLU A 122 -21.17 -30.23 -10.64
C GLU A 122 -21.85 -31.58 -10.92
N GLU A 123 -22.40 -31.77 -12.11
CA GLU A 123 -23.01 -33.05 -12.52
C GLU A 123 -21.98 -34.16 -12.62
N ARG A 124 -20.86 -33.93 -13.31
CA ARG A 124 -19.78 -34.93 -13.43
C ARG A 124 -19.26 -35.38 -12.06
N LEU A 125 -19.02 -34.44 -11.16
CA LEU A 125 -18.57 -34.74 -9.80
C LEU A 125 -19.67 -35.38 -8.94
N ALA A 126 -20.95 -35.07 -9.18
CA ALA A 126 -22.07 -35.71 -8.46
C ALA A 126 -22.29 -37.15 -8.90
N ARG A 127 -22.06 -37.48 -10.18
CA ARG A 127 -22.14 -38.84 -10.73
C ARG A 127 -20.95 -39.73 -10.32
N GLY A 128 -19.90 -39.16 -9.73
CA GLY A 128 -18.70 -39.89 -9.34
C GLY A 128 -17.86 -40.38 -10.51
N GLU A 129 -18.03 -39.79 -11.70
CA GLU A 129 -17.30 -40.15 -12.92
C GLU A 129 -15.79 -39.89 -12.71
N GLY A 130 -15.01 -40.98 -12.55
CA GLY A 130 -13.57 -40.95 -12.23
C GLY A 130 -13.19 -41.47 -10.82
N GLY A 131 -14.16 -41.61 -9.90
CA GLY A 131 -13.96 -42.07 -8.52
C GLY A 131 -13.59 -40.96 -7.52
N GLU A 132 -13.62 -41.27 -6.21
CA GLU A 132 -13.37 -40.31 -5.11
C GLU A 132 -11.98 -39.65 -5.16
N ALA A 133 -11.00 -40.27 -5.83
CA ALA A 133 -9.64 -39.77 -5.95
C ALA A 133 -9.44 -38.69 -7.05
N THR A 134 -10.43 -38.43 -7.91
CA THR A 134 -10.29 -37.58 -9.10
C THR A 134 -9.97 -36.12 -8.75
N LEU A 135 -10.79 -35.51 -7.89
CA LEU A 135 -10.59 -34.11 -7.48
C LEU A 135 -9.25 -33.92 -6.73
N PRO A 136 -8.89 -34.75 -5.73
CA PRO A 136 -7.56 -34.69 -5.13
C PRO A 136 -6.40 -34.80 -6.14
N ALA A 137 -6.52 -35.68 -7.16
CA ALA A 137 -5.50 -35.83 -8.19
C ALA A 137 -5.37 -34.58 -9.08
N TRP A 138 -6.48 -33.95 -9.47
CA TRP A 138 -6.47 -32.67 -10.19
C TRP A 138 -5.83 -31.56 -9.35
N LEU A 139 -6.24 -31.41 -8.09
CA LEU A 139 -5.68 -30.42 -7.18
C LEU A 139 -4.18 -30.61 -6.97
N HIS A 140 -3.72 -31.85 -6.87
CA HIS A 140 -2.30 -32.17 -6.78
C HIS A 140 -1.53 -31.74 -8.04
N ARG A 141 -2.07 -31.98 -9.24
CA ARG A 141 -1.45 -31.55 -10.52
C ARG A 141 -1.41 -30.03 -10.69
N ILE A 142 -2.41 -29.32 -10.17
CA ILE A 142 -2.42 -27.84 -10.15
C ILE A 142 -1.35 -27.30 -9.20
N GLY A 143 -1.18 -27.94 -8.03
CA GLY A 143 -0.25 -27.52 -6.98
C GLY A 143 -0.94 -26.71 -5.89
N GLY A 144 -0.54 -26.92 -4.64
CA GLY A 144 -1.21 -26.28 -3.49
C GLY A 144 -1.05 -24.75 -3.46
N THR A 145 0.10 -24.23 -3.89
CA THR A 145 0.39 -22.78 -3.85
C THR A 145 -0.41 -22.04 -4.91
N GLU A 146 -0.50 -22.62 -6.10
CA GLU A 146 -1.36 -22.24 -7.21
C GLU A 146 -2.84 -22.27 -6.77
N PHE A 147 -3.27 -23.33 -6.09
CA PHE A 147 -4.65 -23.45 -5.61
C PHE A 147 -5.00 -22.43 -4.51
N ASP A 148 -4.05 -22.06 -3.65
CA ASP A 148 -4.26 -20.97 -2.69
C ASP A 148 -4.34 -19.60 -3.35
N GLU A 149 -3.62 -19.37 -4.47
CA GLU A 149 -3.80 -18.16 -5.27
C GLU A 149 -5.23 -18.12 -5.84
N ILE A 150 -5.67 -19.23 -6.46
CA ILE A 150 -7.01 -19.38 -7.01
C ILE A 150 -8.06 -19.03 -5.94
N ARG A 151 -8.00 -19.69 -4.79
CA ARG A 151 -8.90 -19.45 -3.66
C ARG A 151 -8.88 -17.99 -3.22
N THR A 152 -7.69 -17.40 -3.10
CA THR A 152 -7.52 -16.01 -2.64
C THR A 152 -8.11 -15.01 -3.63
N VAL A 153 -7.84 -15.18 -4.92
CA VAL A 153 -8.36 -14.30 -5.99
C VAL A 153 -9.88 -14.39 -6.03
N LEU A 154 -10.44 -15.60 -6.06
CA LEU A 154 -11.88 -15.79 -6.13
C LEU A 154 -12.60 -15.26 -4.86
N LEU A 155 -12.03 -15.45 -3.67
CA LEU A 155 -12.57 -14.84 -2.43
C LEU A 155 -12.50 -13.30 -2.45
N GLN A 156 -11.41 -12.72 -2.98
CA GLN A 156 -11.24 -11.27 -3.06
C GLN A 156 -12.21 -10.62 -4.04
N GLU A 157 -12.52 -11.30 -5.15
CA GLU A 157 -13.44 -10.82 -6.17
C GLU A 157 -14.91 -11.18 -5.87
N GLY A 158 -15.17 -11.88 -4.75
CA GLY A 158 -16.53 -12.21 -4.30
C GLY A 158 -17.15 -13.41 -5.02
N PHE A 159 -16.36 -14.23 -5.68
CA PHE A 159 -16.80 -15.47 -6.32
C PHE A 159 -16.88 -16.65 -5.38
N LEU A 160 -16.39 -16.59 -4.14
CA LEU A 160 -16.46 -17.74 -3.22
C LEU A 160 -17.11 -17.40 -1.89
N PHE A 161 -17.82 -18.37 -1.32
CA PHE A 161 -18.21 -18.32 0.08
C PHE A 161 -16.97 -18.53 0.97
N PRO A 162 -16.82 -17.82 2.10
CA PRO A 162 -15.64 -17.98 2.98
C PRO A 162 -15.48 -19.35 3.62
N SER A 163 -16.49 -20.20 3.55
CA SER A 163 -16.45 -21.61 3.95
C SER A 163 -16.52 -22.57 2.75
N ALA A 164 -16.20 -22.09 1.54
CA ALA A 164 -16.17 -22.92 0.35
C ALA A 164 -15.18 -24.08 0.52
N ASP A 165 -15.64 -25.28 0.19
CA ASP A 165 -14.81 -26.47 0.18
C ASP A 165 -13.92 -26.49 -1.09
N GLN A 166 -13.02 -27.46 -1.17
CA GLN A 166 -12.10 -27.57 -2.32
C GLN A 166 -12.85 -27.80 -3.65
N ARG A 167 -14.00 -28.48 -3.60
CA ARG A 167 -14.87 -28.72 -4.76
C ARG A 167 -15.41 -27.41 -5.31
N SER A 168 -16.08 -26.60 -4.50
CA SER A 168 -16.61 -25.31 -4.93
C SER A 168 -15.52 -24.37 -5.44
N VAL A 169 -14.34 -24.38 -4.81
CA VAL A 169 -13.19 -23.58 -5.28
C VAL A 169 -12.75 -24.00 -6.69
N PHE A 170 -12.65 -25.30 -6.96
CA PHE A 170 -12.23 -25.81 -8.26
C PHE A 170 -13.26 -25.54 -9.37
N ILE A 171 -14.55 -25.74 -9.08
CA ILE A 171 -15.62 -25.51 -10.07
C ILE A 171 -15.66 -24.03 -10.48
N GLU A 172 -15.65 -23.13 -9.49
CA GLU A 172 -15.65 -21.69 -9.74
C GLU A 172 -14.37 -21.25 -10.47
N PHE A 173 -13.23 -21.83 -10.12
CA PHE A 173 -11.98 -21.60 -10.81
C PHE A 173 -12.04 -21.97 -12.30
N ALA A 174 -12.54 -23.18 -12.61
CA ALA A 174 -12.65 -23.63 -13.98
C ALA A 174 -13.56 -22.71 -14.81
N ALA A 175 -14.71 -22.31 -14.24
CA ALA A 175 -15.63 -21.38 -14.89
C ALA A 175 -14.97 -20.01 -15.17
N VAL A 176 -14.33 -19.40 -14.17
CA VAL A 176 -13.65 -18.10 -14.33
C VAL A 176 -12.46 -18.18 -15.28
N TYR A 177 -11.62 -19.22 -15.17
CA TYR A 177 -10.42 -19.37 -15.99
C TYR A 177 -10.77 -19.54 -17.47
N LEU A 178 -11.73 -20.42 -17.78
CA LEU A 178 -12.20 -20.63 -19.16
C LEU A 178 -12.92 -19.39 -19.71
N GLU A 179 -13.76 -18.73 -18.91
CA GLU A 179 -14.43 -17.49 -19.32
C GLU A 179 -13.40 -16.40 -19.70
N LEU A 180 -12.38 -16.20 -18.87
CA LEU A 180 -11.31 -15.25 -19.18
C LEU A 180 -10.51 -15.69 -20.40
N GLY A 181 -10.22 -16.98 -20.56
CA GLY A 181 -9.49 -17.51 -21.72
C GLY A 181 -10.16 -17.20 -23.06
N TYR A 182 -11.47 -17.41 -23.18
CA TYR A 182 -12.20 -17.21 -24.44
C TYR A 182 -12.60 -15.75 -24.70
N PHE A 183 -12.97 -15.01 -23.65
CA PHE A 183 -13.58 -13.67 -23.81
C PHE A 183 -12.64 -12.52 -23.45
N ALA A 184 -11.53 -12.78 -22.74
CA ALA A 184 -10.58 -11.76 -22.32
C ALA A 184 -9.17 -12.34 -22.03
N PRO A 185 -8.48 -12.95 -23.02
CA PRO A 185 -7.23 -13.68 -22.78
C PRO A 185 -6.13 -12.82 -22.16
N ALA A 186 -6.06 -11.52 -22.52
CA ALA A 186 -5.13 -10.57 -21.93
C ALA A 186 -5.36 -10.32 -20.42
N SER A 187 -6.56 -10.58 -19.89
CA SER A 187 -6.89 -10.45 -18.48
C SER A 187 -6.44 -11.66 -17.65
N LEU A 188 -6.23 -12.83 -18.25
CA LEU A 188 -5.92 -14.07 -17.52
C LEU A 188 -4.63 -13.94 -16.70
N ALA A 189 -3.57 -13.41 -17.31
CA ALA A 189 -2.30 -13.12 -16.63
C ALA A 189 -2.40 -12.03 -15.55
N LEU A 190 -3.42 -11.15 -15.62
CA LEU A 190 -3.69 -10.15 -14.58
C LEU A 190 -4.44 -10.75 -13.39
N TRP A 191 -5.28 -11.75 -13.65
CA TRP A 191 -6.11 -12.41 -12.65
C TRP A 191 -5.37 -13.49 -11.88
N PHE A 192 -4.70 -14.40 -12.60
CA PHE A 192 -3.94 -15.52 -12.04
C PHE A 192 -2.48 -15.45 -12.50
N PRO A 193 -1.70 -14.46 -12.03
CA PRO A 193 -0.28 -14.32 -12.40
C PRO A 193 0.56 -15.56 -12.08
N ALA A 194 0.16 -16.39 -11.11
CA ALA A 194 0.86 -17.63 -10.81
C ALA A 194 0.63 -18.75 -11.85
N LEU A 195 -0.49 -18.69 -12.55
CA LEU A 195 -0.95 -19.74 -13.48
C LEU A 195 -0.64 -19.43 -14.94
N ASP A 196 -0.05 -18.26 -15.22
CA ASP A 196 0.28 -17.82 -16.57
C ASP A 196 1.07 -18.91 -17.29
N ARG A 197 0.44 -19.53 -18.32
CA ARG A 197 0.98 -20.62 -19.15
C ARG A 197 1.36 -21.89 -18.37
N SER A 198 0.60 -22.26 -17.34
CA SER A 198 0.79 -23.55 -16.67
C SER A 198 0.20 -24.68 -17.51
N PRO A 199 1.02 -25.53 -18.18
CA PRO A 199 0.51 -26.63 -18.99
C PRO A 199 -0.27 -27.65 -18.15
N ASN A 200 0.06 -27.75 -16.86
CA ASN A 200 -0.64 -28.63 -15.93
C ASN A 200 -2.08 -28.18 -15.70
N VAL A 201 -2.33 -26.88 -15.57
CA VAL A 201 -3.69 -26.35 -15.36
C VAL A 201 -4.52 -26.52 -16.62
N GLU A 202 -3.97 -26.20 -17.78
CA GLU A 202 -4.65 -26.38 -19.06
C GLU A 202 -5.00 -27.85 -19.32
N ALA A 203 -4.07 -28.77 -19.04
CA ALA A 203 -4.32 -30.20 -19.16
C ALA A 203 -5.39 -30.70 -18.17
N VAL A 204 -5.42 -30.18 -16.93
CA VAL A 204 -6.45 -30.53 -15.95
C VAL A 204 -7.82 -30.01 -16.38
N LEU A 205 -7.91 -28.78 -16.88
CA LEU A 205 -9.19 -28.19 -17.31
C LEU A 205 -9.73 -28.85 -18.59
N ALA A 206 -8.85 -29.20 -19.53
CA ALA A 206 -9.23 -29.94 -20.74
C ALA A 206 -9.74 -31.36 -20.41
N GLU A 207 -9.18 -32.01 -19.39
CA GLU A 207 -9.68 -33.30 -18.89
C GLU A 207 -11.01 -33.15 -18.14
N ALA A 208 -11.21 -32.03 -17.46
CA ALA A 208 -12.38 -31.77 -16.62
C ALA A 208 -13.63 -31.33 -17.40
N VAL A 209 -13.49 -30.55 -18.48
CA VAL A 209 -14.63 -30.00 -19.26
C VAL A 209 -14.29 -29.87 -20.75
N GLU A 210 -15.21 -30.31 -21.62
CA GLU A 210 -15.17 -30.03 -23.07
C GLU A 210 -15.62 -28.57 -23.37
N ALA A 211 -14.74 -27.61 -23.06
CA ALA A 211 -15.08 -26.19 -23.07
C ALA A 211 -15.49 -25.64 -24.44
N ASP A 212 -14.87 -26.12 -25.54
CA ASP A 212 -15.20 -25.67 -26.91
C ASP A 212 -16.65 -26.02 -27.28
N ARG A 213 -17.13 -27.21 -26.92
CA ARG A 213 -18.53 -27.64 -27.13
C ARG A 213 -19.51 -26.75 -26.38
N LEU A 214 -19.19 -26.38 -25.13
CA LEU A 214 -20.03 -25.47 -24.33
C LEU A 214 -20.03 -24.04 -24.88
N LEU A 215 -18.93 -23.58 -25.49
CA LEU A 215 -18.82 -22.25 -26.08
C LEU A 215 -19.69 -22.09 -27.33
N GLU A 216 -19.77 -23.15 -28.14
CA GLU A 216 -20.68 -23.24 -29.28
C GLU A 216 -22.14 -23.27 -28.82
N ALA A 217 -22.45 -24.12 -27.84
CA ALA A 217 -23.80 -24.27 -27.29
C ALA A 217 -24.34 -23.01 -26.61
N THR A 218 -23.48 -22.05 -26.23
CA THR A 218 -23.87 -20.80 -25.55
C THR A 218 -23.83 -19.58 -26.48
N GLY A 219 -23.83 -19.79 -27.81
CA GLY A 219 -23.82 -18.72 -28.80
C GLY A 219 -25.09 -17.86 -28.80
N LEU A 220 -24.97 -16.57 -28.49
CA LEU A 220 -26.05 -15.59 -28.63
C LEU A 220 -25.90 -14.77 -29.93
N PRO A 221 -26.92 -14.73 -30.82
CA PRO A 221 -26.89 -13.93 -32.04
C PRO A 221 -26.62 -12.44 -31.75
N GLY A 222 -25.61 -11.86 -32.41
CA GLY A 222 -25.24 -10.44 -32.22
C GLY A 222 -24.24 -10.16 -31.09
N ALA A 223 -23.82 -11.16 -30.31
CA ALA A 223 -22.68 -11.04 -29.41
C ALA A 223 -21.35 -11.00 -30.19
N VAL A 224 -20.33 -10.34 -29.63
CA VAL A 224 -18.98 -10.35 -30.19
C VAL A 224 -18.43 -11.78 -30.13
N PRO A 225 -17.85 -12.32 -31.21
CA PRO A 225 -17.23 -13.64 -31.19
C PRO A 225 -16.02 -13.67 -30.22
N PRO A 226 -15.73 -14.83 -29.63
CA PRO A 226 -14.54 -15.01 -28.81
C PRO A 226 -13.27 -14.72 -29.62
N SER A 227 -12.17 -14.39 -28.94
CA SER A 227 -10.91 -14.02 -29.60
C SER A 227 -10.22 -15.26 -30.18
N ASP A 228 -9.86 -15.27 -31.47
CA ASP A 228 -9.09 -16.37 -32.08
C ASP A 228 -7.63 -16.41 -31.57
N ASP A 229 -7.07 -15.25 -31.22
CA ASP A 229 -5.79 -15.15 -30.51
C ASP A 229 -5.98 -15.55 -29.04
N ARG A 230 -5.93 -16.85 -28.77
CA ARG A 230 -6.02 -17.39 -27.41
C ARG A 230 -4.92 -16.84 -26.48
N LEU A 231 -3.82 -16.27 -27.01
CA LEU A 231 -2.67 -15.82 -26.22
C LEU A 231 -1.90 -14.63 -26.85
N PRO A 232 -2.24 -13.36 -26.57
CA PRO A 232 -1.25 -12.29 -26.69
C PRO A 232 -0.17 -12.50 -25.61
N SER A 233 1.10 -12.34 -25.98
CA SER A 233 2.21 -12.50 -25.04
C SER A 233 2.17 -11.45 -23.92
N ARG A 234 2.79 -11.74 -22.75
CA ARG A 234 3.04 -10.73 -21.70
C ARG A 234 3.69 -9.48 -22.30
N SER A 235 4.48 -9.61 -23.37
CA SER A 235 5.16 -8.53 -24.09
C SER A 235 4.23 -7.66 -24.94
N GLU A 236 3.13 -8.22 -25.45
CA GLU A 236 2.18 -7.52 -26.34
C GLU A 236 1.04 -6.86 -25.56
N ALA A 237 0.54 -7.49 -24.50
CA ALA A 237 -0.39 -6.84 -23.55
C ALA A 237 0.27 -5.69 -22.74
N ILE A 238 1.59 -5.50 -22.89
CA ILE A 238 2.37 -4.38 -22.34
C ILE A 238 2.24 -3.12 -23.19
N ALA A 239 2.00 -3.24 -24.50
CA ALA A 239 1.90 -2.12 -25.43
C ALA A 239 0.44 -1.88 -25.81
N GLY A 240 -0.28 -1.07 -25.02
CA GLY A 240 -1.63 -0.63 -25.40
C GLY A 240 -1.63 0.15 -26.74
N PRO A 241 -2.76 0.20 -27.47
CA PRO A 241 -2.87 1.00 -28.69
C PRO A 241 -2.64 2.49 -28.38
N PRO A 242 -1.93 3.24 -29.26
CA PRO A 242 -1.56 4.63 -29.00
C PRO A 242 -2.80 5.54 -28.93
N ALA A 243 -2.80 6.47 -27.96
CA ALA A 243 -3.83 7.49 -27.88
C ALA A 243 -3.66 8.49 -29.04
N SER A 244 -4.78 9.00 -29.57
CA SER A 244 -4.77 10.02 -30.62
C SER A 244 -3.93 11.24 -30.18
N PRO A 245 -2.98 11.73 -30.99
CA PRO A 245 -2.09 12.80 -30.58
C PRO A 245 -2.87 14.11 -30.34
N PRO A 246 -2.52 14.88 -29.30
CA PRO A 246 -3.14 16.18 -29.07
C PRO A 246 -2.83 17.12 -30.25
N LEU A 247 -3.85 17.82 -30.76
CA LEU A 247 -3.72 18.81 -31.84
C LEU A 247 -3.09 20.12 -31.33
N PRO A 248 -2.09 20.69 -32.02
CA PRO A 248 -1.42 21.93 -31.59
C PRO A 248 -2.42 23.09 -31.40
N PRO A 249 -2.09 24.07 -30.53
CA PRO A 249 -3.01 25.16 -30.19
C PRO A 249 -3.42 25.98 -31.43
N ARG A 250 -4.71 26.35 -31.51
CA ARG A 250 -5.27 27.13 -32.62
C ARG A 250 -4.65 28.54 -32.68
N PRO A 251 -4.34 29.07 -33.89
CA PRO A 251 -3.81 30.42 -34.06
C PRO A 251 -4.80 31.48 -33.52
N ARG A 252 -4.29 32.46 -32.77
CA ARG A 252 -5.08 33.57 -32.22
C ARG A 252 -5.19 34.70 -33.24
N SER A 253 -6.11 35.64 -33.01
CA SER A 253 -6.25 36.83 -33.86
C SER A 253 -4.91 37.60 -33.97
N PRO A 254 -4.40 37.84 -35.20
CA PRO A 254 -3.08 38.42 -35.42
C PRO A 254 -3.02 39.91 -35.07
N SER A 255 -1.90 40.36 -34.50
CA SER A 255 -1.69 41.75 -34.06
C SER A 255 -0.20 42.12 -34.07
N LEU A 256 0.19 43.01 -34.99
CA LEU A 256 1.59 43.43 -35.17
C LEU A 256 2.16 44.16 -33.93
N LYS A 257 1.37 45.06 -33.33
CA LYS A 257 1.75 45.80 -32.10
C LYS A 257 2.00 44.85 -30.92
N THR A 258 1.17 43.80 -30.78
CA THR A 258 1.31 42.80 -29.73
C THR A 258 2.52 41.91 -29.97
N TYR A 259 2.74 41.48 -31.22
CA TYR A 259 3.92 40.73 -31.64
C TYR A 259 5.22 41.50 -31.29
N GLN A 260 5.35 42.75 -31.73
CA GLN A 260 6.55 43.56 -31.47
C GLN A 260 6.83 43.76 -29.98
N ARG A 261 5.77 43.99 -29.18
CA ARG A 261 5.91 44.13 -27.72
C ARG A 261 6.38 42.83 -27.05
N LEU A 262 5.87 41.67 -27.49
CA LEU A 262 6.27 40.37 -26.96
C LEU A 262 7.69 40.01 -27.40
N ALA A 263 8.06 40.28 -28.65
CA ALA A 263 9.41 40.11 -29.18
C ALA A 263 10.46 40.90 -28.37
N ARG A 264 10.26 42.21 -28.17
CA ARG A 264 11.18 43.03 -27.35
C ARG A 264 11.34 42.50 -25.91
N ARG A 265 10.25 42.00 -25.32
CA ARG A 265 10.29 41.38 -23.98
C ARG A 265 11.01 40.03 -23.98
N ALA A 266 10.93 39.28 -25.08
CA ALA A 266 11.65 38.03 -25.27
C ALA A 266 13.15 38.29 -25.39
N ASP A 267 13.56 39.25 -26.23
CA ASP A 267 14.96 39.67 -26.38
C ASP A 267 15.55 40.16 -25.06
N TRP A 268 14.80 40.98 -24.33
CA TRP A 268 15.21 41.42 -23.00
C TRP A 268 15.33 40.24 -22.01
N ALA A 269 14.45 39.25 -22.07
CA ALA A 269 14.57 38.07 -21.22
C ALA A 269 15.81 37.23 -21.57
N ALA A 270 16.12 37.07 -22.86
CA ALA A 270 17.32 36.38 -23.33
C ALA A 270 18.60 37.11 -22.90
N SER A 271 18.64 38.45 -22.98
CA SER A 271 19.80 39.24 -22.54
C SER A 271 20.05 39.18 -21.02
N GLN A 272 19.02 38.87 -20.24
CA GLN A 272 19.14 38.57 -18.81
C GLN A 272 19.45 37.08 -18.52
N GLY A 273 19.74 36.28 -19.55
CA GLY A 273 20.05 34.85 -19.44
C GLY A 273 18.84 33.94 -19.20
N ASN A 274 17.62 34.45 -19.38
CA ASN A 274 16.38 33.70 -19.17
C ASN A 274 15.81 33.15 -20.49
N LEU A 275 16.46 32.11 -21.01
CA LEU A 275 16.18 31.47 -22.30
C LEU A 275 14.75 30.94 -22.40
N VAL A 276 14.26 30.25 -21.37
CA VAL A 276 12.91 29.67 -21.34
C VAL A 276 11.84 30.76 -21.35
N ARG A 277 12.02 31.84 -20.58
CA ARG A 277 11.09 32.98 -20.63
C ARG A 277 11.10 33.63 -22.01
N SER A 278 12.25 33.70 -22.68
CA SER A 278 12.35 34.16 -24.06
C SER A 278 11.58 33.22 -25.00
N CYS A 279 11.80 31.91 -24.96
CA CYS A 279 11.07 30.91 -25.77
C CYS A 279 9.55 31.03 -25.60
N VAL A 280 9.06 31.11 -24.35
CA VAL A 280 7.62 31.25 -24.06
C VAL A 280 7.06 32.55 -24.64
N LEU A 281 7.79 33.66 -24.54
CA LEU A 281 7.37 34.94 -25.10
C LEU A 281 7.40 34.94 -26.63
N TRP A 282 8.38 34.28 -27.25
CA TRP A 282 8.45 34.08 -28.69
C TRP A 282 7.34 33.18 -29.22
N MET A 283 7.00 32.10 -28.52
CA MET A 283 5.83 31.25 -28.87
C MET A 283 4.51 32.03 -28.80
N ARG A 284 4.35 32.91 -27.81
CA ARG A 284 3.20 33.83 -27.72
C ARG A 284 3.20 34.90 -28.80
N ALA A 285 4.39 35.34 -29.24
CA ALA A 285 4.53 36.26 -30.36
C ALA A 285 4.15 35.57 -31.67
N ALA A 286 4.60 34.32 -31.89
CA ALA A 286 4.27 33.50 -33.05
C ALA A 286 2.76 33.31 -33.20
N SER A 287 2.05 33.05 -32.09
CA SER A 287 0.58 32.91 -32.09
C SER A 287 -0.18 34.18 -32.49
N ARG A 288 0.50 35.33 -32.63
CA ARG A 288 -0.05 36.66 -33.00
C ARG A 288 0.53 37.21 -34.31
N ALA A 289 1.47 36.50 -34.94
CA ALA A 289 2.19 36.92 -36.13
C ALA A 289 1.51 36.46 -37.43
N ARG A 290 1.97 36.98 -38.58
CA ARG A 290 1.57 36.55 -39.94
C ARG A 290 2.80 36.40 -40.84
N GLY A 291 2.75 35.48 -41.79
CA GLY A 291 3.80 35.29 -42.82
C GLY A 291 5.19 35.08 -42.23
N LYS A 292 6.20 35.76 -42.78
CA LYS A 292 7.63 35.62 -42.41
C LYS A 292 7.92 35.87 -40.92
N ALA A 293 7.05 36.60 -40.20
CA ALA A 293 7.21 36.86 -38.77
C ALA A 293 6.96 35.61 -37.89
N VAL A 294 6.18 34.65 -38.35
CA VAL A 294 5.99 33.35 -37.66
C VAL A 294 7.28 32.54 -37.74
N SER A 295 7.84 32.42 -38.95
CA SER A 295 9.11 31.70 -39.18
C SER A 295 10.25 32.31 -38.37
N ARG A 296 10.33 33.64 -38.29
CA ARG A 296 11.31 34.32 -37.43
C ARG A 296 11.12 33.96 -35.96
N ALA A 297 9.91 34.03 -35.42
CA ALA A 297 9.66 33.68 -34.03
C ALA A 297 10.02 32.22 -33.71
N HIS A 298 9.74 31.28 -34.62
CA HIS A 298 10.14 29.88 -34.45
C HIS A 298 11.66 29.69 -34.53
N ALA A 299 12.36 30.40 -35.42
CA ALA A 299 13.82 30.38 -35.50
C ALA A 299 14.47 30.87 -34.19
N GLU A 300 13.95 31.95 -33.59
CA GLU A 300 14.42 32.46 -32.30
C GLU A 300 14.16 31.47 -31.15
N VAL A 301 13.03 30.75 -31.18
CA VAL A 301 12.76 29.67 -30.20
C VAL A 301 13.79 28.56 -30.33
N LEU A 302 14.07 28.11 -31.56
CA LEU A 302 15.07 27.06 -31.83
C LEU A 302 16.47 27.49 -31.41
N ALA A 303 16.88 28.74 -31.67
CA ALA A 303 18.18 29.26 -31.25
C ALA A 303 18.31 29.26 -29.72
N ASN A 304 17.31 29.79 -28.99
CA ASN A 304 17.31 29.80 -27.53
C ASN A 304 17.28 28.39 -26.93
N LEU A 305 16.56 27.44 -27.55
CA LEU A 305 16.56 26.04 -27.13
C LEU A 305 17.89 25.36 -27.42
N GLY A 306 18.56 25.67 -28.55
CA GLY A 306 19.89 25.18 -28.87
C GLY A 306 20.91 25.58 -27.79
N HIS A 307 20.90 26.86 -27.39
CA HIS A 307 21.73 27.33 -26.27
C HIS A 307 21.37 26.64 -24.95
N LEU A 308 20.08 26.38 -24.68
CA LEU A 308 19.67 25.65 -23.49
C LEU A 308 20.18 24.19 -23.51
N VAL A 309 20.11 23.50 -24.66
CA VAL A 309 20.59 22.11 -24.80
C VAL A 309 22.10 22.03 -24.62
N GLN A 310 22.89 22.96 -25.15
CA GLN A 310 24.33 23.04 -24.92
C GLN A 310 24.67 23.21 -23.44
N ARG A 311 23.93 24.07 -22.74
CA ARG A 311 24.09 24.27 -21.29
C ARG A 311 23.69 23.03 -20.49
N LEU A 312 22.62 22.33 -20.91
CA LEU A 312 22.20 21.06 -20.33
C LEU A 312 23.25 19.97 -20.56
N GLN A 313 23.87 19.94 -21.74
CA GLN A 313 24.93 18.99 -22.06
C GLN A 313 26.12 19.17 -21.13
N SER A 314 26.54 20.41 -20.88
CA SER A 314 27.60 20.72 -19.91
C SER A 314 27.22 20.25 -18.49
N ALA A 315 25.99 20.53 -18.05
CA ALA A 315 25.54 20.17 -16.70
C ALA A 315 25.33 18.66 -16.48
N LEU A 316 24.79 17.94 -17.47
CA LEU A 316 24.39 16.53 -17.36
C LEU A 316 25.46 15.57 -17.90
N GLY A 317 26.31 16.02 -18.82
CA GLY A 317 27.36 15.24 -19.46
C GLY A 317 26.84 14.10 -20.34
N PHE A 318 25.80 14.35 -21.14
CA PHE A 318 25.30 13.40 -22.13
C PHE A 318 26.06 13.52 -23.47
N PRO A 319 26.18 12.43 -24.27
CA PRO A 319 26.97 12.40 -25.50
C PRO A 319 26.38 13.30 -26.60
N ASP A 320 27.24 13.74 -27.53
CA ASP A 320 26.86 14.62 -28.65
C ASP A 320 25.72 14.04 -29.51
N ALA A 321 25.64 12.72 -29.63
CA ALA A 321 24.56 12.03 -30.35
C ALA A 321 23.16 12.29 -29.76
N GLU A 322 23.04 12.62 -28.47
CA GLU A 322 21.76 12.92 -27.83
C GLU A 322 21.31 14.39 -28.03
N VAL A 323 22.21 15.30 -28.44
CA VAL A 323 21.94 16.75 -28.55
C VAL A 323 20.77 17.04 -29.50
N GLU A 324 20.76 16.40 -30.67
CA GLU A 324 19.68 16.58 -31.65
C GLU A 324 18.35 16.05 -31.11
N SER A 325 18.36 14.88 -30.46
CA SER A 325 17.16 14.27 -29.85
C SER A 325 16.57 15.17 -28.76
N TRP A 326 17.41 15.78 -27.93
CA TRP A 326 17.00 16.79 -26.95
C TRP A 326 16.40 18.02 -27.61
N LEU A 327 17.03 18.57 -28.65
CA LEU A 327 16.55 19.76 -29.34
C LEU A 327 15.17 19.53 -30.01
N VAL A 328 14.98 18.38 -30.66
CA VAL A 328 13.71 18.01 -31.31
C VAL A 328 12.58 17.81 -30.28
N THR A 329 12.84 17.12 -29.18
CA THR A 329 11.81 16.89 -28.15
C THR A 329 11.48 18.16 -27.36
N LEU A 330 12.48 18.99 -27.01
CA LEU A 330 12.23 20.25 -26.31
C LEU A 330 11.55 21.30 -27.19
N SER A 331 11.82 21.33 -28.50
CA SER A 331 11.09 22.20 -29.43
C SER A 331 9.62 21.74 -29.58
N THR A 332 9.39 20.42 -29.66
CA THR A 332 8.05 19.84 -29.66
C THR A 332 7.29 20.21 -28.38
N LEU A 333 7.94 20.18 -27.21
CA LEU A 333 7.35 20.61 -25.95
C LEU A 333 7.08 22.13 -25.92
N ALA A 334 8.02 22.93 -26.39
CA ALA A 334 7.91 24.40 -26.42
C ALA A 334 6.73 24.88 -27.28
N ALA A 335 6.36 24.13 -28.32
CA ALA A 335 5.21 24.41 -29.18
C ALA A 335 3.89 24.61 -28.39
N TRP A 336 3.78 23.99 -27.20
CA TRP A 336 2.60 24.00 -26.34
C TRP A 336 2.66 25.00 -25.17
N SER A 337 3.67 25.87 -25.16
CA SER A 337 3.93 26.83 -24.07
C SER A 337 3.26 28.21 -24.26
N ASP A 338 2.39 28.37 -25.26
CA ASP A 338 1.73 29.63 -25.66
C ASP A 338 0.72 30.19 -24.62
N GLU A 339 0.30 29.36 -23.67
CA GLU A 339 -0.50 29.76 -22.51
C GLU A 339 0.31 30.57 -21.47
N GLY A 340 1.63 30.69 -21.64
CA GLY A 340 2.50 31.53 -20.83
C GLY A 340 3.22 30.78 -19.70
N LEU A 341 3.89 31.52 -18.81
CA LEU A 341 4.79 30.97 -17.77
C LEU A 341 4.10 30.10 -16.70
N ARG A 342 2.76 30.11 -16.66
CA ARG A 342 1.99 29.24 -15.76
C ARG A 342 1.65 27.87 -16.38
N SER A 343 1.88 27.69 -17.69
CA SER A 343 1.69 26.41 -18.39
C SER A 343 2.59 25.32 -17.81
N ARG A 344 2.17 24.06 -17.95
CA ARG A 344 2.91 22.91 -17.39
C ARG A 344 4.22 22.70 -18.14
N GLU A 345 4.21 22.98 -19.44
CA GLU A 345 5.31 22.88 -20.38
C GLU A 345 6.38 23.93 -20.09
N ALA A 346 5.97 25.19 -19.86
CA ALA A 346 6.89 26.24 -19.46
C ALA A 346 7.57 25.93 -18.10
N ARG A 347 6.84 25.32 -17.16
CA ARG A 347 7.43 24.90 -15.87
C ARG A 347 8.45 23.78 -16.03
N LEU A 348 8.19 22.81 -16.93
CA LEU A 348 9.14 21.74 -17.22
C LEU A 348 10.42 22.29 -17.87
N LEU A 349 10.28 23.15 -18.88
CA LEU A 349 11.42 23.86 -19.49
C LEU A 349 12.18 24.69 -18.47
N TRP A 350 11.47 25.34 -17.55
CA TRP A 350 12.08 26.15 -16.51
C TRP A 350 12.87 25.32 -15.50
N ASP A 351 12.37 24.14 -15.10
CA ASP A 351 13.11 23.20 -14.26
C ASP A 351 14.45 22.79 -14.92
N LEU A 352 14.47 22.60 -16.25
CA LEU A 352 15.69 22.31 -17.04
C LEU A 352 16.67 23.50 -17.10
N GLN A 353 16.19 24.71 -17.35
CA GLN A 353 17.06 25.89 -17.29
C GLN A 353 17.66 26.08 -15.89
N ARG A 354 16.87 25.78 -14.86
CA ARG A 354 17.35 25.88 -13.47
C ARG A 354 18.51 24.91 -13.22
N ILE A 355 18.50 23.70 -13.80
CA ILE A 355 19.63 22.76 -13.71
C ILE A 355 20.91 23.41 -14.24
N CYS A 356 20.85 24.07 -15.39
CA CYS A 356 22.00 24.78 -15.98
C CYS A 356 22.49 25.90 -15.07
N VAL A 357 21.58 26.71 -14.54
CA VAL A 357 21.91 27.86 -13.69
C VAL A 357 22.59 27.42 -12.39
N ASP A 358 22.13 26.33 -11.77
CA ASP A 358 22.74 25.84 -10.54
C ASP A 358 24.12 25.21 -10.77
N HIS A 359 24.35 24.63 -11.95
CA HIS A 359 25.67 24.13 -12.33
C HIS A 359 26.66 25.25 -12.63
N GLU A 360 26.23 26.30 -13.33
CA GLU A 360 27.09 27.43 -13.70
C GLU A 360 27.40 28.37 -12.52
N ARG A 361 26.47 28.49 -11.56
CA ARG A 361 26.60 29.40 -10.42
C ARG A 361 26.77 28.60 -9.15
N SER A 362 28.03 28.47 -8.73
CA SER A 362 28.37 27.81 -7.48
C SER A 362 27.63 28.44 -6.29
N LEU A 363 27.13 27.56 -5.41
CA LEU A 363 26.35 27.91 -4.22
C LEU A 363 27.28 28.13 -3.03
N PHE A 364 26.98 29.14 -2.21
CA PHE A 364 27.76 29.45 -1.00
C PHE A 364 26.88 29.65 0.23
N ALA A 365 27.44 29.29 1.39
CA ALA A 365 26.92 29.65 2.71
C ALA A 365 27.82 30.71 3.37
N LEU A 366 27.21 31.59 4.16
CA LEU A 366 27.90 32.50 5.06
C LEU A 366 27.98 31.86 6.45
N ASP A 367 29.19 31.69 6.99
CA ASP A 367 29.40 31.24 8.37
C ASP A 367 29.98 32.36 9.25
N LEU A 368 29.13 33.34 9.56
CA LEU A 368 29.50 34.49 10.40
C LEU A 368 29.90 34.05 11.81
N TRP A 369 29.19 33.06 12.38
CA TRP A 369 29.48 32.53 13.70
C TRP A 369 30.79 31.74 13.73
N GLY A 370 31.04 30.87 12.75
CA GLY A 370 32.29 30.13 12.64
C GLY A 370 33.50 31.03 12.40
N TRP A 371 33.33 32.11 11.63
CA TRP A 371 34.37 33.14 11.47
C TRP A 371 34.64 33.86 12.81
N ALA A 372 33.59 34.33 13.49
CA ALA A 372 33.72 35.04 14.76
C ALA A 372 34.32 34.16 15.88
N SER A 373 33.82 32.92 16.03
CA SER A 373 34.29 31.97 17.04
C SER A 373 35.68 31.39 16.76
N SER A 374 36.16 31.47 15.51
CA SER A 374 37.54 31.11 15.15
C SER A 374 38.49 32.29 15.16
N LEU A 375 38.06 33.47 15.65
CA LEU A 375 38.83 34.71 15.65
C LEU A 375 39.37 35.06 14.25
N GLY A 376 38.57 34.83 13.21
CA GLY A 376 38.92 35.13 11.82
C GLY A 376 39.71 34.06 11.09
N ASN A 377 40.07 32.95 11.75
CA ASN A 377 40.86 31.87 11.11
C ASN A 377 40.08 31.02 10.11
N ARG A 378 38.74 31.07 10.12
CA ARG A 378 37.89 30.37 9.14
C ARG A 378 37.27 31.37 8.17
N PRO A 379 37.25 31.09 6.86
CA PRO A 379 36.64 31.99 5.88
C PRO A 379 35.13 32.16 6.12
N ILE A 380 34.64 33.38 5.88
CA ILE A 380 33.21 33.73 5.96
C ILE A 380 32.42 33.00 4.87
N TRP A 381 33.01 32.82 3.68
CA TRP A 381 32.38 32.21 2.51
C TRP A 381 32.76 30.74 2.40
N ARG A 382 31.77 29.85 2.27
CA ARG A 382 32.00 28.41 2.09
C ARG A 382 31.28 27.86 0.85
N PRO A 383 32.01 27.25 -0.10
CA PRO A 383 31.41 26.65 -1.29
C PRO A 383 30.66 25.37 -0.94
N LEU A 384 29.45 25.21 -1.48
CA LEU A 384 28.56 24.07 -1.26
C LEU A 384 28.54 23.14 -2.48
N ALA A 385 29.70 22.66 -2.92
CA ALA A 385 29.83 21.86 -4.14
C ALA A 385 28.98 20.57 -4.11
N ARG A 386 28.88 19.91 -2.95
CA ARG A 386 28.14 18.64 -2.81
C ARG A 386 26.63 18.82 -2.96
N LEU A 387 26.12 19.96 -2.56
CA LEU A 387 24.71 20.28 -2.60
C LEU A 387 24.21 20.50 -4.04
N GLU A 388 25.07 21.02 -4.92
CA GLU A 388 24.78 21.21 -6.34
C GLU A 388 24.34 19.90 -7.00
N GLU A 389 25.08 18.81 -6.76
CA GLU A 389 24.78 17.48 -7.30
C GLU A 389 23.43 16.93 -6.82
N VAL A 390 23.10 17.18 -5.55
CA VAL A 390 21.82 16.78 -4.96
C VAL A 390 20.66 17.55 -5.59
N LEU A 391 20.82 18.87 -5.78
CA LEU A 391 19.81 19.71 -6.40
C LEU A 391 19.58 19.33 -7.87
N LEU A 392 20.64 18.96 -8.59
CA LEU A 392 20.55 18.46 -9.97
C LEU A 392 19.66 17.21 -10.05
N CYS A 393 19.93 16.19 -9.23
CA CYS A 393 19.12 14.96 -9.20
C CYS A 393 17.65 15.26 -8.87
N ARG A 394 17.39 16.14 -7.88
CA ARG A 394 16.01 16.50 -7.49
C ARG A 394 15.24 17.24 -8.59
N ARG A 395 15.94 18.07 -9.38
CA ARG A 395 15.31 18.81 -10.48
C ARG A 395 15.00 17.91 -11.66
N LEU A 396 15.86 16.93 -11.95
CA LEU A 396 15.55 15.87 -12.92
C LEU A 396 14.33 15.05 -12.47
N ALA A 397 14.28 14.62 -11.21
CA ALA A 397 13.12 13.92 -10.65
C ALA A 397 11.84 14.79 -10.68
N SER A 398 11.95 16.10 -10.44
CA SER A 398 10.85 17.06 -10.61
C SER A 398 10.37 17.12 -12.06
N ALA A 399 11.29 17.20 -13.02
CA ALA A 399 10.97 17.24 -14.45
C ALA A 399 10.26 15.94 -14.89
N LEU A 400 10.76 14.77 -14.50
CA LEU A 400 10.14 13.48 -14.78
C LEU A 400 8.73 13.36 -14.18
N ARG A 401 8.51 13.83 -12.95
CA ARG A 401 7.18 13.86 -12.33
C ARG A 401 6.18 14.77 -13.06
N ARG A 402 6.65 15.86 -13.68
CA ARG A 402 5.80 16.81 -14.42
C ARG A 402 5.49 16.37 -15.85
N LEU A 403 6.33 15.53 -16.46
CA LEU A 403 6.22 15.12 -17.86
C LEU A 403 4.87 14.47 -18.24
N PRO A 404 4.25 13.56 -17.45
CA PRO A 404 2.97 12.94 -17.82
C PRO A 404 1.83 13.94 -17.96
N ALA A 405 1.92 15.08 -17.27
CA ALA A 405 0.91 16.12 -17.27
C ALA A 405 1.10 17.16 -18.39
N ALA A 406 2.20 17.10 -19.14
CA ALA A 406 2.55 18.02 -20.22
C ALA A 406 1.90 17.61 -21.56
N ARG A 407 1.42 18.61 -22.31
CA ARG A 407 0.83 18.41 -23.64
C ARG A 407 1.94 18.25 -24.67
N MET A 408 1.98 17.09 -25.31
CA MET A 408 2.86 16.75 -26.43
C MET A 408 2.43 15.42 -27.06
N PRO A 409 2.82 15.11 -28.30
CA PRO A 409 2.60 13.80 -28.92
C PRO A 409 3.21 12.65 -28.09
N ASP A 410 2.55 11.49 -28.08
CA ASP A 410 2.97 10.34 -27.28
C ASP A 410 4.38 9.85 -27.63
N ALA A 411 4.73 9.80 -28.92
CA ALA A 411 6.07 9.45 -29.38
C ALA A 411 7.15 10.38 -28.80
N ALA A 412 6.92 11.71 -28.89
CA ALA A 412 7.84 12.70 -28.35
C ALA A 412 7.90 12.63 -26.81
N ARG A 413 6.79 12.29 -26.13
CA ARG A 413 6.77 12.10 -24.67
C ARG A 413 7.61 10.90 -24.26
N GLN A 414 7.51 9.79 -24.98
CA GLN A 414 8.30 8.57 -24.71
C GLN A 414 9.79 8.84 -24.92
N THR A 415 10.17 9.53 -26.00
CA THR A 415 11.58 9.92 -26.23
C THR A 415 12.09 10.83 -25.12
N LEU A 416 11.35 11.89 -24.76
CA LEU A 416 11.75 12.80 -23.68
C LEU A 416 11.80 12.11 -22.32
N HIS A 417 10.89 11.18 -22.06
CA HIS A 417 10.93 10.33 -20.85
C HIS A 417 12.20 9.49 -20.83
N GLY A 418 12.58 8.85 -21.96
CA GLY A 418 13.81 8.09 -22.08
C GLY A 418 15.06 8.93 -21.80
N LEU A 419 15.17 10.11 -22.43
CA LEU A 419 16.29 11.02 -22.25
C LEU A 419 16.42 11.52 -20.80
N LEU A 420 15.31 11.97 -20.20
CA LEU A 420 15.30 12.42 -18.80
C LEU A 420 15.63 11.29 -17.82
N HIS A 421 15.10 10.08 -18.06
CA HIS A 421 15.36 8.91 -17.21
C HIS A 421 16.82 8.47 -17.30
N GLN A 422 17.42 8.44 -18.49
CA GLN A 422 18.85 8.17 -18.65
C GLN A 422 19.71 9.24 -17.97
N ALA A 423 19.36 10.52 -18.09
CA ALA A 423 20.05 11.61 -17.41
C ALA A 423 19.94 11.49 -15.88
N GLU A 424 18.76 11.14 -15.35
CA GLU A 424 18.55 10.90 -13.92
C GLU A 424 19.41 9.73 -13.44
N GLN A 425 19.36 8.57 -14.12
CA GLN A 425 20.15 7.39 -13.77
C GLN A 425 21.67 7.67 -13.76
N ARG A 426 22.18 8.40 -14.77
CA ARG A 426 23.60 8.80 -14.84
C ARG A 426 23.97 9.72 -13.68
N SER A 427 23.12 10.69 -13.37
CA SER A 427 23.32 11.68 -12.30
C SER A 427 23.28 11.02 -10.92
N GLU A 428 22.28 10.17 -10.68
CA GLU A 428 22.16 9.38 -9.45
C GLU A 428 23.37 8.45 -9.27
N SER A 429 23.79 7.75 -10.31
CA SER A 429 24.96 6.87 -10.28
C SER A 429 26.25 7.64 -9.99
N ARG A 430 26.38 8.88 -10.48
CA ARG A 430 27.51 9.77 -10.17
C ARG A 430 27.47 10.20 -8.70
N LEU A 431 26.31 10.63 -8.20
CA LEU A 431 26.10 11.03 -6.81
C LEU A 431 26.41 9.88 -5.85
N ARG A 432 25.84 8.68 -6.09
CA ARG A 432 26.09 7.48 -5.28
C ARG A 432 27.59 7.15 -5.22
N ARG A 433 28.29 7.14 -6.36
CA ARG A 433 29.74 6.88 -6.41
C ARG A 433 30.56 7.86 -5.56
N ARG A 434 30.20 9.14 -5.54
CA ARG A 434 30.91 10.17 -4.76
C ARG A 434 30.53 10.20 -3.29
N PHE A 435 29.26 9.96 -2.95
CA PHE A 435 28.75 10.09 -1.58
C PHE A 435 29.05 8.85 -0.72
N ARG A 436 29.06 7.64 -1.30
CA ARG A 436 29.40 6.38 -0.61
C ARG A 436 30.67 6.47 0.25
N PRO A 437 31.86 6.80 -0.31
CA PRO A 437 33.09 6.83 0.48
C PRO A 437 33.10 7.94 1.54
N ILE A 438 32.36 9.03 1.31
CA ILE A 438 32.27 10.15 2.27
C ILE A 438 31.48 9.72 3.51
N ILE A 439 30.31 9.12 3.29
CA ILE A 439 29.43 8.65 4.37
C ILE A 439 30.10 7.49 5.11
N ASP A 440 30.63 6.50 4.40
CA ASP A 440 31.36 5.37 5.02
C ASP A 440 32.56 5.88 5.84
N GLY A 441 33.36 6.80 5.29
CA GLY A 441 34.48 7.42 5.99
C GLY A 441 34.06 8.19 7.25
N ALA A 442 32.92 8.88 7.22
CA ALA A 442 32.37 9.58 8.39
C ALA A 442 31.91 8.60 9.49
N LEU A 443 31.27 7.49 9.12
CA LEU A 443 30.88 6.43 10.07
C LEU A 443 32.11 5.78 10.70
N ARG A 444 33.15 5.48 9.92
CA ARG A 444 34.41 4.92 10.43
C ARG A 444 35.14 5.86 11.38
N ARG A 445 35.23 7.16 11.06
CA ARG A 445 35.80 8.18 11.97
C ARG A 445 35.00 8.34 13.26
N ALA A 446 33.68 8.14 13.19
CA ALA A 446 32.82 8.08 14.36
C ALA A 446 32.93 6.78 15.19
N GLN A 447 33.82 5.86 14.78
CA GLN A 447 34.05 4.54 15.40
C GLN A 447 32.88 3.55 15.27
N LEU A 448 31.99 3.76 14.30
CA LEU A 448 30.97 2.78 13.92
C LEU A 448 31.59 1.76 12.95
N LEU A 449 32.46 0.91 13.49
CA LEU A 449 33.21 -0.10 12.74
C LEU A 449 32.47 -1.45 12.76
N PRO A 450 32.24 -2.08 11.59
CA PRO A 450 31.68 -3.42 11.53
C PRO A 450 32.72 -4.46 12.01
N SER A 451 32.27 -5.44 12.81
CA SER A 451 33.11 -6.52 13.35
C SER A 451 32.82 -7.89 12.71
N THR A 452 31.66 -8.05 12.09
CA THR A 452 31.21 -9.30 11.46
C THR A 452 30.79 -9.05 10.01
N PRO A 453 30.79 -10.08 9.13
CA PRO A 453 30.30 -9.94 7.76
C PRO A 453 28.87 -9.39 7.69
N LEU A 454 28.00 -9.77 8.63
CA LEU A 454 26.65 -9.25 8.76
C LEU A 454 26.62 -7.75 9.10
N GLU A 455 27.51 -7.29 9.97
CA GLU A 455 27.65 -5.86 10.27
C GLU A 455 28.22 -5.08 9.08
N GLU A 456 29.04 -5.70 8.25
CA GLU A 456 29.53 -5.07 7.03
C GLU A 456 28.41 -4.90 5.98
N VAL A 457 27.53 -5.90 5.79
CA VAL A 457 26.27 -5.73 5.02
C VAL A 457 25.48 -4.55 5.58
N ALA A 458 25.28 -4.54 6.90
CA ALA A 458 24.47 -3.54 7.56
C ALA A 458 25.06 -2.12 7.45
N SER A 459 26.40 -1.99 7.50
CA SER A 459 27.09 -0.72 7.29
C SER A 459 26.83 -0.17 5.90
N ARG A 460 27.02 -0.99 4.86
CA ARG A 460 26.75 -0.59 3.46
C ARG A 460 25.28 -0.23 3.27
N LYS A 461 24.39 -0.97 3.90
CA LYS A 461 22.95 -0.71 3.86
C LYS A 461 22.58 0.62 4.50
N VAL A 462 23.18 0.95 5.65
CA VAL A 462 23.03 2.27 6.27
C VAL A 462 23.51 3.34 5.30
N VAL A 463 24.68 3.17 4.66
CA VAL A 463 25.19 4.13 3.66
C VAL A 463 24.19 4.32 2.51
N GLU A 464 23.70 3.25 1.89
CA GLU A 464 22.73 3.36 0.78
C GLU A 464 21.42 3.99 1.25
N GLU A 465 20.91 3.64 2.44
CA GLU A 465 19.68 4.21 2.99
C GLU A 465 19.81 5.72 3.24
N LEU A 466 20.97 6.19 3.70
CA LEU A 466 21.23 7.63 3.87
C LEU A 466 21.32 8.34 2.51
N ILE A 467 21.91 7.70 1.49
CA ILE A 467 21.94 8.26 0.13
C ILE A 467 20.54 8.30 -0.48
N ASP A 468 19.72 7.27 -0.28
CA ASP A 468 18.33 7.22 -0.73
C ASP A 468 17.53 8.37 -0.10
N ARG A 469 17.73 8.64 1.20
CA ARG A 469 17.14 9.82 1.87
C ARG A 469 17.62 11.14 1.27
N ILE A 470 18.91 11.27 0.96
CA ILE A 470 19.47 12.47 0.29
C ILE A 470 18.85 12.68 -1.09
N LEU A 471 18.70 11.63 -1.91
CA LEU A 471 18.08 11.72 -3.23
C LEU A 471 16.60 12.13 -3.15
N HIS A 472 15.88 11.61 -2.15
CA HIS A 472 14.46 11.86 -1.99
C HIS A 472 14.16 13.24 -1.37
N GLN A 473 14.79 13.56 -0.23
CA GLN A 473 14.52 14.76 0.56
C GLN A 473 15.42 15.95 0.18
N GLY A 474 16.64 15.68 -0.30
CA GLY A 474 17.65 16.69 -0.66
C GLY A 474 18.58 17.11 0.47
N PHE A 475 18.41 16.54 1.65
CA PHE A 475 19.23 16.76 2.83
C PHE A 475 19.15 15.55 3.74
N LEU A 476 19.98 15.53 4.78
CA LEU A 476 20.00 14.50 5.81
C LEU A 476 20.01 15.16 7.19
N MET A 477 19.30 14.60 8.16
CA MET A 477 19.25 15.06 9.56
C MET A 477 19.81 14.01 10.51
N MET A 478 20.13 14.43 11.74
CA MET A 478 20.55 13.51 12.81
C MET A 478 19.52 12.40 13.08
N GLY A 479 18.22 12.71 13.01
CA GLY A 479 17.16 11.71 13.17
C GLY A 479 17.21 10.63 12.09
N ASP A 480 17.54 10.99 10.84
CA ASP A 480 17.67 10.04 9.73
C ASP A 480 18.84 9.07 9.95
N LEU A 481 19.98 9.61 10.39
CA LEU A 481 21.18 8.84 10.73
C LEU A 481 20.89 7.86 11.89
N ARG A 482 20.24 8.35 12.94
CA ARG A 482 19.83 7.52 14.08
C ARG A 482 18.89 6.40 13.62
N ASP A 483 17.83 6.74 12.89
CA ASP A 483 16.81 5.78 12.50
C ASP A 483 17.36 4.71 11.54
N ALA A 484 18.34 5.07 10.71
CA ALA A 484 19.07 4.10 9.89
C ALA A 484 19.90 3.13 10.75
N LEU A 485 20.66 3.63 11.74
CA LEU A 485 21.43 2.77 12.66
C LEU A 485 20.51 1.90 13.56
N ALA A 486 19.41 2.47 14.06
CA ALA A 486 18.46 1.78 14.93
C ALA A 486 17.77 0.60 14.22
N ARG A 487 17.49 0.71 12.92
CA ARG A 487 16.82 -0.33 12.13
C ARG A 487 17.75 -1.40 11.57
N ASN A 488 19.03 -1.08 11.36
CA ASN A 488 20.00 -2.00 10.80
C ASN A 488 20.81 -2.72 11.89
N ASN A 489 21.54 -3.77 11.50
CA ASN A 489 22.35 -4.55 12.42
C ASN A 489 23.64 -3.83 12.84
N LEU A 490 24.09 -2.77 12.18
CA LEU A 490 25.24 -2.00 12.65
C LEU A 490 24.86 -1.21 13.92
N LYS A 491 25.40 -1.61 15.08
CA LYS A 491 25.07 -1.04 16.39
C LYS A 491 26.23 -0.25 16.98
N ALA A 492 25.90 0.77 17.76
CA ALA A 492 26.86 1.55 18.53
C ALA A 492 27.36 0.74 19.73
N HIS A 493 28.65 0.87 20.03
CA HIS A 493 29.25 0.26 21.20
C HIS A 493 28.72 0.91 22.48
N ASP A 494 28.67 0.13 23.56
CA ASP A 494 28.34 0.64 24.88
C ASP A 494 29.38 1.69 25.34
N LEU A 495 28.95 2.64 26.15
CA LEU A 495 29.84 3.67 26.70
C LEU A 495 30.84 3.03 27.68
N ALA A 496 32.14 3.19 27.41
CA ALA A 496 33.18 2.60 28.24
C ALA A 496 33.54 3.47 29.46
N GLY A 497 33.24 4.77 29.44
CA GLY A 497 33.51 5.67 30.57
C GLY A 497 33.04 7.13 30.40
N PRO A 498 33.32 8.00 31.39
CA PRO A 498 32.85 9.40 31.41
C PRO A 498 33.42 10.27 30.28
N LYS A 499 34.59 9.89 29.71
CA LYS A 499 35.14 10.56 28.52
C LYS A 499 34.24 10.42 27.31
N ASP A 500 33.58 9.27 27.13
CA ASP A 500 32.64 9.07 26.03
C ASP A 500 31.35 9.87 26.22
N LEU A 501 30.99 10.19 27.47
CA LEU A 501 29.88 11.08 27.79
C LEU A 501 30.18 12.53 27.38
N LEU A 502 31.35 13.03 27.77
CA LEU A 502 31.77 14.41 27.49
C LEU A 502 32.02 14.65 26.00
N LEU A 503 32.64 13.68 25.32
CA LEU A 503 32.88 13.75 23.88
C LEU A 503 31.62 13.45 23.06
N GLY A 504 30.58 12.90 23.68
CA GLY A 504 29.39 12.37 23.00
C GLY A 504 29.62 10.95 22.48
N ASP A 505 28.51 10.19 22.45
CA ASP A 505 28.45 8.83 21.94
C ASP A 505 28.78 8.74 20.43
N GLN A 506 28.82 7.52 19.89
CA GLN A 506 29.15 7.30 18.49
C GLN A 506 28.18 7.99 17.52
N LEU A 507 26.91 8.17 17.91
CA LEU A 507 25.93 8.91 17.10
C LEU A 507 26.27 10.41 17.06
N LEU A 508 26.61 11.03 18.19
CA LEU A 508 27.02 12.44 18.25
C LEU A 508 28.38 12.71 17.59
N ARG A 509 29.27 11.71 17.59
CA ARG A 509 30.51 11.75 16.77
C ARG A 509 30.16 11.71 15.28
N ALA A 510 29.28 10.79 14.87
CA ALA A 510 28.83 10.72 13.49
C ALA A 510 28.08 11.98 13.04
N ASP A 511 27.27 12.61 13.89
CA ASP A 511 26.62 13.90 13.60
C ASP A 511 27.63 15.02 13.31
N ARG A 512 28.74 15.06 14.07
CA ARG A 512 29.83 16.01 13.84
C ARG A 512 30.57 15.74 12.54
N GLU A 513 30.94 14.47 12.32
CA GLU A 513 31.68 14.05 11.13
C GLU A 513 30.86 14.28 9.85
N MET A 514 29.59 13.89 9.84
CA MET A 514 28.67 14.13 8.72
C MET A 514 28.45 15.63 8.47
N GLY A 515 28.33 16.43 9.53
CA GLY A 515 28.22 17.89 9.41
C GLY A 515 29.42 18.53 8.75
N ALA A 516 30.63 18.02 9.00
CA ALA A 516 31.85 18.49 8.35
C ALA A 516 32.01 17.92 6.93
N SER A 517 31.69 16.64 6.71
CA SER A 517 31.94 15.95 5.45
C SER A 517 30.83 16.09 4.41
N LEU A 518 29.64 16.56 4.78
CA LEU A 518 28.47 16.74 3.89
C LEU A 518 27.88 18.15 4.02
N GLU A 519 28.75 19.16 4.03
CA GLU A 519 28.33 20.56 4.17
C GLU A 519 27.23 20.96 3.16
N GLY A 520 26.17 21.61 3.64
CA GLY A 520 24.99 22.01 2.87
C GLY A 520 23.96 20.90 2.64
N VAL A 521 24.34 19.62 2.75
CA VAL A 521 23.47 18.45 2.61
C VAL A 521 23.07 17.88 3.98
N TYR A 522 24.02 17.76 4.92
CA TYR A 522 23.74 17.30 6.28
C TYR A 522 23.40 18.45 7.22
N ARG A 523 22.32 18.29 7.99
CA ARG A 523 21.86 19.20 9.04
C ARG A 523 22.14 18.56 10.38
N ARG A 524 22.98 19.24 11.16
CA ARG A 524 23.30 18.80 12.52
C ARG A 524 22.06 18.83 13.41
N GLY A 525 22.00 17.88 14.34
CA GLY A 525 20.91 17.80 15.31
C GLY A 525 20.71 19.10 16.08
N GLU A 526 19.45 19.49 16.26
CA GLU A 526 19.09 20.64 17.11
C GLU A 526 19.49 20.38 18.57
N PHE A 527 19.54 21.44 19.38
CA PHE A 527 20.02 21.35 20.77
C PHE A 527 19.25 20.30 21.58
N TYR A 528 17.92 20.29 21.53
CA TYR A 528 17.10 19.33 22.29
C TYR A 528 17.34 17.88 21.86
N LEU A 529 17.52 17.59 20.56
CA LEU A 529 17.83 16.23 20.08
C LEU A 529 19.19 15.74 20.61
N ARG A 530 20.20 16.62 20.61
CA ARG A 530 21.53 16.28 21.12
C ARG A 530 21.51 16.09 22.64
N ALA A 531 20.83 16.98 23.37
CA ALA A 531 20.67 16.86 24.82
C ALA A 531 19.94 15.56 25.20
N MET A 532 18.86 15.24 24.48
CA MET A 532 18.14 13.98 24.64
C MET A 532 19.01 12.76 24.33
N GLN A 533 19.86 12.82 23.30
CA GLN A 533 20.79 11.74 23.00
C GLN A 533 21.77 11.50 24.15
N VAL A 534 22.36 12.56 24.72
CA VAL A 534 23.25 12.46 25.89
C VAL A 534 22.53 11.85 27.09
N LEU A 535 21.30 12.28 27.39
CA LEU A 535 20.52 11.72 28.50
C LEU A 535 20.21 10.24 28.27
N SER A 536 19.82 9.88 27.04
CA SER A 536 19.51 8.49 26.69
C SER A 536 20.74 7.59 26.63
N SER A 537 21.92 8.13 26.31
CA SER A 537 23.16 7.35 26.27
C SER A 537 23.60 6.95 27.68
N LEU A 538 23.34 7.78 28.70
CA LEU A 538 23.48 7.37 30.11
C LEU A 538 22.53 6.23 30.45
N ALA A 539 21.25 6.39 30.12
CA ALA A 539 20.21 5.44 30.48
C ALA A 539 20.37 4.08 29.76
N PHE A 540 20.81 4.07 28.50
CA PHE A 540 20.80 2.88 27.65
C PHE A 540 22.17 2.38 27.21
N GLY A 541 23.18 3.26 27.18
CA GLY A 541 24.55 2.94 26.76
C GLY A 541 25.46 2.49 27.91
N THR A 542 25.03 2.63 29.17
CA THR A 542 25.77 2.16 30.36
C THR A 542 25.13 0.91 30.98
N ARG A 543 25.93 0.04 31.60
CA ARG A 543 25.43 -1.16 32.29
C ARG A 543 24.50 -0.81 33.47
N THR A 544 24.90 0.17 34.29
CA THR A 544 24.16 0.63 35.48
C THR A 544 22.86 1.35 35.09
N GLY A 545 22.92 2.26 34.11
CA GLY A 545 21.73 2.93 33.60
C GLY A 545 20.71 1.93 33.05
N ARG A 546 21.15 0.93 32.28
CA ARG A 546 20.25 -0.11 31.77
C ARG A 546 19.63 -0.94 32.88
N LEU A 547 20.42 -1.33 33.89
CA LEU A 547 19.90 -2.08 35.04
C LEU A 547 18.80 -1.27 35.73
N LEU A 548 19.06 0.01 36.02
CA LEU A 548 18.10 0.91 36.64
C LEU A 548 16.84 1.09 35.78
N MET A 549 16.98 1.27 34.47
CA MET A 549 15.83 1.42 33.58
C MET A 549 15.00 0.13 33.48
N ARG A 550 15.64 -1.04 33.31
CA ARG A 550 14.97 -2.34 33.14
C ARG A 550 14.39 -2.89 34.43
N CYS A 551 14.99 -2.60 35.57
CA CYS A 551 14.59 -3.19 36.86
C CYS A 551 13.77 -2.24 37.73
N LEU A 552 13.95 -0.91 37.60
CA LEU A 552 13.27 0.07 38.45
C LEU A 552 12.33 0.98 37.66
N VAL A 553 12.85 1.77 36.73
CA VAL A 553 12.08 2.86 36.11
C VAL A 553 10.96 2.36 35.21
N PHE A 554 11.23 1.42 34.29
CA PHE A 554 10.17 0.92 33.41
C PHE A 554 9.11 0.09 34.15
N PRO A 555 9.47 -0.87 35.03
CA PRO A 555 8.47 -1.68 35.71
C PRO A 555 7.63 -0.87 36.70
N PHE A 556 8.28 -0.16 37.64
CA PHE A 556 7.56 0.52 38.72
C PHE A 556 7.05 1.89 38.31
N GLY A 557 7.76 2.62 37.46
CA GLY A 557 7.25 3.86 36.86
C GLY A 557 6.08 3.61 35.92
N GLY A 558 6.14 2.54 35.11
CA GLY A 558 5.02 2.10 34.28
C GLY A 558 3.80 1.66 35.11
N ALA A 559 4.03 0.90 36.19
CA ALA A 559 2.98 0.50 37.12
C ALA A 559 2.31 1.69 37.81
N TYR A 560 3.10 2.64 38.31
CA TYR A 560 2.59 3.86 38.93
C TYR A 560 1.73 4.67 37.96
N LEU A 561 2.20 4.87 36.72
CA LEU A 561 1.44 5.60 35.69
C LEU A 561 0.13 4.90 35.31
N ALA A 562 0.15 3.56 35.20
CA ALA A 562 -1.04 2.78 34.87
C ALA A 562 -2.08 2.87 36.00
N GLU A 563 -1.63 2.74 37.24
CA GLU A 563 -2.45 2.78 38.43
C GLU A 563 -3.07 4.18 38.64
N ALA A 564 -2.25 5.22 38.64
CA ALA A 564 -2.71 6.61 38.74
C ALA A 564 -3.69 6.95 37.60
N GLY A 565 -3.41 6.48 36.38
CA GLY A 565 -4.31 6.62 35.24
C GLY A 565 -5.66 5.92 35.46
N THR A 566 -5.69 4.71 36.02
CA THR A 566 -6.93 3.98 36.31
C THR A 566 -7.77 4.65 37.39
N GLN A 567 -7.15 5.12 38.48
CA GLN A 567 -7.86 5.81 39.55
C GLN A 567 -8.52 7.11 39.07
N HIS A 568 -7.82 7.89 38.23
CA HIS A 568 -8.40 9.08 37.62
C HIS A 568 -9.54 8.76 36.63
N LEU A 569 -9.48 7.65 35.91
CA LEU A 569 -10.59 7.21 35.04
C LEU A 569 -11.82 6.81 35.86
N ILE A 570 -11.63 6.13 36.99
CA ILE A 570 -12.71 5.76 37.90
C ILE A 570 -13.32 7.02 38.52
N ALA A 571 -12.50 7.96 38.98
CA ALA A 571 -12.95 9.25 39.51
C ALA A 571 -13.79 10.03 38.48
N LEU A 572 -13.39 10.04 37.21
CA LEU A 572 -14.17 10.67 36.13
C LEU A 572 -15.50 9.95 35.86
N ALA A 573 -15.52 8.63 35.90
CA ALA A 573 -16.72 7.83 35.63
C ALA A 573 -17.74 7.87 36.79
N THR A 574 -17.26 8.01 38.02
CA THR A 574 -18.08 7.94 39.25
C THR A 574 -18.33 9.30 39.89
N GLY A 575 -17.62 10.35 39.49
CA GLY A 575 -17.69 11.68 40.08
C GLY A 575 -17.05 11.79 41.47
N SER A 576 -16.27 10.80 41.90
CA SER A 576 -15.59 10.77 43.21
C SER A 576 -14.25 11.51 43.20
N GLU A 577 -13.73 11.85 44.39
CA GLU A 577 -12.34 12.30 44.51
C GLU A 577 -11.38 11.17 44.14
N ALA A 578 -10.27 11.51 43.48
CA ALA A 578 -9.23 10.54 43.15
C ALA A 578 -8.45 10.19 44.43
N HIS A 579 -8.57 8.94 44.88
CA HIS A 579 -7.70 8.43 45.94
C HIS A 579 -6.26 8.32 45.44
N HIS A 580 -5.28 8.35 46.34
CA HIS A 580 -3.89 8.09 45.96
C HIS A 580 -3.70 6.62 45.63
N GLY A 581 -2.76 6.35 44.72
CA GLY A 581 -2.40 5.01 44.30
C GLY A 581 -2.15 4.08 45.46
N GLN A 582 -2.77 2.90 45.48
CA GLN A 582 -2.46 1.94 46.54
C GLN A 582 -1.03 1.44 46.28
N LEU A 583 -0.07 1.77 47.15
CA LEU A 583 1.34 1.40 46.95
C LEU A 583 1.50 -0.10 46.66
N LEU A 584 0.65 -0.94 47.26
CA LEU A 584 0.61 -2.37 47.02
C LEU A 584 0.26 -2.73 45.56
N THR A 585 -0.70 -2.05 44.92
CA THR A 585 -1.06 -2.32 43.52
C THR A 585 0.06 -1.90 42.58
N VAL A 586 0.72 -0.76 42.85
CA VAL A 586 1.91 -0.31 42.11
C VAL A 586 3.07 -1.30 42.26
N LEU A 587 3.30 -1.84 43.47
CA LEU A 587 4.35 -2.83 43.71
C LEU A 587 4.04 -4.17 43.02
N LEU A 588 2.81 -4.69 43.14
CA LEU A 588 2.40 -5.94 42.50
C LEU A 588 2.44 -5.84 40.97
N LEU A 589 1.89 -4.76 40.41
CA LEU A 589 1.96 -4.50 38.98
C LEU A 589 3.39 -4.24 38.52
N GLY A 590 4.21 -3.58 39.34
CA GLY A 590 5.63 -3.35 39.10
C GLY A 590 6.42 -4.66 39.02
N VAL A 591 6.20 -5.59 39.95
CA VAL A 591 6.80 -6.94 39.93
C VAL A 591 6.31 -7.73 38.72
N PHE A 592 5.01 -7.66 38.39
CA PHE A 592 4.46 -8.29 37.20
C PHE A 592 5.14 -7.76 35.92
N LEU A 593 5.28 -6.44 35.76
CA LEU A 593 5.97 -5.82 34.64
C LEU A 593 7.47 -6.13 34.62
N LEU A 594 8.11 -6.23 35.79
CA LEU A 594 9.52 -6.60 35.93
C LEU A 594 9.78 -8.01 35.38
N LEU A 595 8.92 -8.96 35.74
CA LEU A 595 8.96 -10.34 35.25
C LEU A 595 8.66 -10.38 33.74
N LEU A 596 7.68 -9.61 33.27
CA LEU A 596 7.32 -9.54 31.86
C LEU A 596 8.45 -8.96 30.98
N ILE A 597 9.20 -7.98 31.48
CA ILE A 597 10.31 -7.33 30.76
C ILE A 597 11.57 -8.21 30.76
N ASN A 598 11.90 -8.86 31.87
CA ASN A 598 13.20 -9.51 32.06
C ASN A 598 13.18 -11.05 31.95
N SER A 599 12.01 -11.72 31.99
CA SER A 599 11.90 -13.17 31.86
C SER A 599 11.18 -13.59 30.58
N GLU A 600 11.90 -14.30 29.70
CA GLU A 600 11.32 -14.82 28.45
C GLU A 600 10.26 -15.89 28.71
N ARG A 601 10.52 -16.79 29.66
CA ARG A 601 9.57 -17.84 30.06
C ARG A 601 8.27 -17.25 30.62
N PHE A 602 8.35 -16.19 31.42
CA PHE A 602 7.15 -15.53 31.95
C PHE A 602 6.37 -14.84 30.84
N ARG A 603 7.06 -14.17 29.90
CA ARG A 603 6.45 -13.54 28.73
C ARG A 603 5.75 -14.56 27.83
N GLU A 604 6.38 -15.70 27.57
CA GLU A 604 5.76 -16.80 26.85
C GLU A 604 4.53 -17.32 27.60
N GLY A 605 4.63 -17.60 28.90
CA GLY A 605 3.50 -18.03 29.72
C GLY A 605 2.33 -17.03 29.69
N ALA A 606 2.62 -15.74 29.85
CA ALA A 606 1.64 -14.66 29.77
C ALA A 606 0.98 -14.56 28.38
N TRP A 607 1.76 -14.74 27.31
CA TRP A 607 1.24 -14.76 25.94
C TRP A 607 0.36 -15.98 25.68
N HIS A 608 0.75 -17.17 26.15
CA HIS A 608 -0.08 -18.37 26.08
C HIS A 608 -1.40 -18.18 26.83
N TRP A 609 -1.35 -17.63 28.05
CA TRP A 609 -2.53 -17.28 28.83
C TRP A 609 -3.44 -16.28 28.10
N MET A 610 -2.87 -15.20 27.55
CA MET A 610 -3.64 -14.19 26.82
C MET A 610 -4.27 -14.77 25.53
N ARG A 611 -3.55 -15.65 24.81
CA ARG A 611 -4.10 -16.36 23.65
C ARG A 611 -5.18 -17.35 24.05
N TRP A 612 -5.00 -18.08 25.14
CA TRP A 612 -6.02 -19.00 25.66
C TRP A 612 -7.29 -18.24 26.04
N LEU A 613 -7.16 -17.13 26.77
CA LEU A 613 -8.27 -16.27 27.16
C LEU A 613 -8.94 -15.62 25.94
N GLY A 614 -8.15 -15.11 25.00
CA GLY A 614 -8.65 -14.56 23.73
C GLY A 614 -9.33 -15.59 22.83
N SER A 615 -8.82 -16.83 22.79
CA SER A 615 -9.46 -17.96 22.12
C SER A 615 -10.76 -18.34 22.82
N GLY A 616 -10.79 -18.34 24.15
CA GLY A 616 -12.00 -18.59 24.94
C GLY A 616 -13.09 -17.54 24.69
N VAL A 617 -12.73 -16.26 24.69
CA VAL A 617 -13.65 -15.15 24.36
C VAL A 617 -14.12 -15.25 22.91
N ARG A 618 -13.22 -15.50 21.96
CA ARG A 618 -13.57 -15.69 20.55
C ARG A 618 -14.50 -16.88 20.38
N TYR A 619 -14.20 -17.99 21.05
CA TYR A 619 -15.04 -19.18 21.04
C TYR A 619 -16.43 -18.84 21.58
N LEU A 620 -16.52 -18.21 22.76
CA LEU A 620 -17.78 -17.83 23.39
C LEU A 620 -18.64 -16.89 22.52
N ILE A 621 -18.02 -15.92 21.85
CA ILE A 621 -18.73 -14.90 21.06
C ILE A 621 -19.07 -15.40 19.63
N SER A 622 -18.18 -16.15 18.99
CA SER A 622 -18.30 -16.45 17.56
C SER A 622 -18.56 -17.92 17.22
N GLU A 623 -17.99 -18.86 17.96
CA GLU A 623 -18.05 -20.29 17.62
C GLU A 623 -19.12 -21.02 18.43
N LEU A 624 -19.24 -20.74 19.73
CA LEU A 624 -20.23 -21.29 20.64
C LEU A 624 -21.68 -21.07 20.16
N PRO A 625 -22.10 -19.87 19.69
CA PRO A 625 -23.46 -19.70 19.18
C PRO A 625 -23.69 -20.55 17.93
N GLY A 626 -22.69 -20.63 17.04
CA GLY A 626 -22.74 -21.47 15.84
C GLY A 626 -22.87 -22.96 16.17
N GLN A 627 -22.13 -23.44 17.17
CA GLN A 627 -22.17 -24.83 17.65
C GLN A 627 -23.48 -25.16 18.38
N LEU A 628 -23.96 -24.28 19.25
CA LEU A 628 -25.28 -24.38 19.89
C LEU A 628 -26.39 -24.50 18.84
N MET A 629 -26.38 -23.67 17.79
CA MET A 629 -27.33 -23.77 16.68
C MET A 629 -27.04 -24.92 15.69
N ARG A 630 -25.94 -25.69 15.83
CA ARG A 630 -25.71 -26.93 15.08
C ARG A 630 -26.21 -28.15 15.82
N TRP A 631 -26.48 -28.04 17.12
CA TRP A 631 -26.98 -29.15 17.92
C TRP A 631 -28.38 -29.57 17.47
N ASP A 632 -28.60 -30.88 17.24
CA ASP A 632 -29.82 -31.41 16.64
C ASP A 632 -31.09 -31.05 17.42
N LEU A 633 -31.02 -31.01 18.75
CA LEU A 633 -32.14 -30.56 19.59
C LEU A 633 -32.50 -29.10 19.34
N VAL A 634 -31.49 -28.22 19.29
CA VAL A 634 -31.68 -26.79 19.01
C VAL A 634 -32.19 -26.59 17.58
N GLN A 635 -31.68 -27.34 16.60
CA GLN A 635 -32.19 -27.27 15.23
C GLN A 635 -33.63 -27.78 15.11
N ARG A 636 -34.00 -28.86 15.79
CA ARG A 636 -35.39 -29.35 15.82
C ARG A 636 -36.33 -28.31 16.45
N ILE A 637 -35.91 -27.66 17.54
CA ILE A 637 -36.69 -26.59 18.18
C ILE A 637 -36.81 -25.38 17.27
N VAL A 638 -35.70 -24.85 16.75
CA VAL A 638 -35.68 -23.64 15.89
C VAL A 638 -36.39 -23.88 14.54
N ARG A 639 -36.28 -25.08 13.96
CA ARG A 639 -37.00 -25.45 12.72
C ARG A 639 -38.44 -25.87 12.97
N SER A 640 -38.86 -26.10 14.22
CA SER A 640 -40.25 -26.44 14.53
C SER A 640 -41.21 -25.36 14.02
N ARG A 641 -42.39 -25.79 13.55
CA ARG A 641 -43.43 -24.86 13.09
C ARG A 641 -43.82 -23.88 14.19
N LEU A 642 -43.88 -24.36 15.44
CA LEU A 642 -44.19 -23.57 16.62
C LEU A 642 -43.16 -22.45 16.84
N CYS A 643 -41.86 -22.76 16.89
CA CYS A 643 -40.83 -21.74 17.15
C CYS A 643 -40.72 -20.69 16.02
N ARG A 644 -40.84 -21.11 14.75
CA ARG A 644 -40.93 -20.15 13.63
C ARG A 644 -42.15 -19.26 13.75
N TRP A 645 -43.30 -19.83 14.09
CA TRP A 645 -44.54 -19.08 14.30
C TRP A 645 -44.38 -18.09 15.46
N THR A 646 -43.84 -18.49 16.61
CA THR A 646 -43.59 -17.60 17.76
C THR A 646 -42.58 -16.50 17.43
N TYR A 647 -41.55 -16.81 16.65
CA TYR A 647 -40.55 -15.80 16.25
C TYR A 647 -41.14 -14.74 15.32
N HIS A 648 -41.91 -15.16 14.30
CA HIS A 648 -42.51 -14.24 13.32
C HIS A 648 -43.72 -13.47 13.86
N LEU A 649 -44.51 -14.05 14.76
CA LEU A 649 -45.73 -13.43 15.28
C LEU A 649 -45.60 -12.83 16.67
N LEU A 650 -44.51 -13.09 17.40
CA LEU A 650 -44.34 -12.57 18.76
C LEU A 650 -43.00 -11.85 18.91
N VAL A 651 -41.88 -12.57 18.80
CA VAL A 651 -40.54 -12.07 19.16
C VAL A 651 -40.09 -10.91 18.27
N LYS A 652 -40.20 -11.08 16.96
CA LYS A 652 -39.73 -10.08 15.99
C LYS A 652 -40.58 -8.80 16.02
N PRO A 653 -41.94 -8.86 16.05
CA PRO A 653 -42.76 -7.68 16.26
C PRO A 653 -42.47 -7.01 17.61
N LEU A 654 -42.31 -7.76 18.71
CA LEU A 654 -41.95 -7.20 20.03
C LEU A 654 -40.65 -6.40 20.01
N ALA A 655 -39.61 -6.91 19.34
CA ALA A 655 -38.33 -6.21 19.22
C ALA A 655 -38.47 -4.89 18.46
N PHE A 656 -39.25 -4.87 17.37
CA PHE A 656 -39.57 -3.64 16.64
C PHE A 656 -40.41 -2.68 17.45
N THR A 657 -41.42 -3.17 18.18
CA THR A 657 -42.21 -2.36 19.11
C THR A 657 -41.35 -1.74 20.20
N ALA A 658 -40.44 -2.51 20.81
CA ALA A 658 -39.51 -2.01 21.82
C ALA A 658 -38.59 -0.92 21.25
N LEU A 659 -38.09 -1.09 20.03
CA LEU A 659 -37.27 -0.09 19.34
C LEU A 659 -38.07 1.19 19.05
N ILE A 660 -39.30 1.06 18.53
CA ILE A 660 -40.19 2.19 18.25
C ILE A 660 -40.49 2.94 19.56
N CYS A 661 -40.88 2.23 20.62
CA CYS A 661 -41.15 2.82 21.93
C CYS A 661 -39.90 3.44 22.59
N TRP A 662 -38.69 3.04 22.21
CA TRP A 662 -37.44 3.65 22.70
C TRP A 662 -37.04 4.90 21.91
N VAL A 663 -37.26 4.94 20.59
CA VAL A 663 -36.87 6.08 19.72
C VAL A 663 -37.90 7.19 19.74
N LEU A 664 -39.18 6.84 19.65
CA LEU A 664 -40.28 7.78 19.39
C LEU A 664 -40.43 8.87 20.48
N PRO A 665 -40.23 8.59 21.78
CA PRO A 665 -40.24 9.63 22.83
C PRO A 665 -39.08 10.63 22.75
N ARG A 666 -37.98 10.28 22.07
CA ARG A 666 -36.82 11.18 21.88
C ARG A 666 -36.98 12.14 20.70
N VAL A 667 -37.89 11.82 19.78
CA VAL A 667 -38.12 12.58 18.54
C VAL A 667 -39.39 13.43 18.63
N LEU A 668 -40.43 12.93 19.30
CA LEU A 668 -41.71 13.61 19.46
C LEU A 668 -41.89 14.03 20.93
N SER A 669 -41.80 15.33 21.20
CA SER A 669 -42.10 15.90 22.51
C SER A 669 -43.59 15.70 22.85
N GLY A 670 -43.90 15.02 23.96
CA GLY A 670 -45.28 14.73 24.40
C GLY A 670 -45.70 13.26 24.33
N TRP A 671 -44.77 12.34 24.01
CA TRP A 671 -45.06 10.91 23.98
C TRP A 671 -45.11 10.31 25.39
N GLU A 672 -46.31 9.98 25.89
CA GLU A 672 -46.49 9.23 27.14
C GLU A 672 -46.57 7.71 26.88
N ASN A 673 -45.70 6.96 27.57
CA ASN A 673 -45.63 5.50 27.49
C ASN A 673 -46.75 4.85 28.32
N SER A 674 -47.86 4.48 27.66
CA SER A 674 -48.90 3.63 28.27
C SER A 674 -48.90 2.22 27.67
N ALA A 675 -49.20 1.21 28.49
CA ALA A 675 -49.22 -0.20 28.07
C ALA A 675 -50.20 -0.44 26.90
N LEU A 676 -51.34 0.27 26.87
CA LEU A 676 -52.35 0.18 25.81
C LEU A 676 -51.81 0.66 24.45
N ARG A 677 -51.06 1.77 24.45
CA ARG A 677 -50.42 2.29 23.22
C ARG A 677 -49.27 1.40 22.77
N GLY A 678 -48.48 0.87 23.70
CA GLY A 678 -47.44 -0.13 23.40
C GLY A 678 -48.02 -1.39 22.74
N PHE A 679 -49.17 -1.87 23.20
CA PHE A 679 -49.90 -2.99 22.58
C PHE A 679 -50.44 -2.63 21.20
N GLY A 680 -50.96 -1.42 20.99
CA GLY A 680 -51.38 -0.92 19.68
C GLY A 680 -50.22 -0.84 18.67
N VAL A 681 -49.06 -0.35 19.10
CA VAL A 681 -47.83 -0.34 18.28
C VAL A 681 -47.36 -1.77 17.99
N PHE A 682 -47.50 -2.70 18.93
CA PHE A 682 -47.23 -4.12 18.69
C PHE A 682 -48.11 -4.73 17.62
N LEU A 683 -49.43 -4.53 17.69
CA LEU A 683 -50.37 -5.06 16.70
C LEU A 683 -50.10 -4.47 15.31
N GLY A 684 -49.86 -3.16 15.24
CA GLY A 684 -49.49 -2.46 14.00
C GLY A 684 -48.16 -2.95 13.42
N ALA A 685 -47.13 -3.10 14.24
CA ALA A 685 -45.85 -3.66 13.82
C ALA A 685 -45.98 -5.11 13.34
N ASN A 686 -46.83 -5.92 13.98
CA ASN A 686 -47.08 -7.31 13.61
C ASN A 686 -47.73 -7.44 12.22
N LEU A 687 -48.80 -6.67 11.99
CA LEU A 687 -49.49 -6.60 10.71
C LEU A 687 -48.58 -6.07 9.60
N LEU A 688 -47.81 -5.00 9.88
CA LEU A 688 -46.89 -4.42 8.92
C LEU A 688 -45.82 -5.45 8.53
N ILE A 689 -45.07 -6.01 9.49
CA ILE A 689 -43.92 -6.91 9.25
C ILE A 689 -44.33 -8.22 8.55
N ASN A 690 -45.51 -8.76 8.84
CA ASN A 690 -45.96 -10.04 8.27
C ASN A 690 -46.68 -9.91 6.90
N SER A 691 -47.03 -8.68 6.49
CA SER A 691 -47.63 -8.40 5.17
C SER A 691 -46.62 -8.51 4.01
N TRP A 692 -47.13 -8.59 2.77
CA TRP A 692 -46.30 -8.55 1.56
C TRP A 692 -45.43 -7.27 1.46
N ILE A 693 -46.02 -6.10 1.77
CA ILE A 693 -45.34 -4.80 1.81
C ILE A 693 -44.25 -4.75 2.88
N GLY A 694 -44.50 -5.35 4.06
CA GLY A 694 -43.52 -5.39 5.14
C GLY A 694 -42.32 -6.27 4.84
N ARG A 695 -42.52 -7.41 4.16
CA ARG A 695 -41.41 -8.26 3.71
C ARG A 695 -40.57 -7.55 2.66
N ASP A 696 -41.19 -6.86 1.70
CA ASP A 696 -40.46 -6.05 0.70
C ASP A 696 -39.71 -4.87 1.36
N LEU A 697 -40.32 -4.18 2.34
CA LEU A 697 -39.68 -3.10 3.10
C LEU A 697 -38.53 -3.59 3.98
N GLU A 698 -38.67 -4.76 4.61
CA GLU A 698 -37.60 -5.39 5.39
C GLU A 698 -36.43 -5.77 4.48
N GLU A 699 -36.69 -6.31 3.30
CA GLU A 699 -35.66 -6.62 2.31
C GLU A 699 -34.97 -5.36 1.81
N LEU A 700 -35.72 -4.30 1.50
CA LEU A 700 -35.17 -2.99 1.11
C LEU A 700 -34.34 -2.34 2.23
N ALA A 701 -34.81 -2.42 3.48
CA ALA A 701 -34.10 -1.90 4.65
C ALA A 701 -32.84 -2.72 4.93
N ALA A 702 -32.90 -4.05 4.82
CA ALA A 702 -31.73 -4.91 4.93
C ALA A 702 -30.72 -4.64 3.80
N GLU A 703 -31.18 -4.35 2.58
CA GLU A 703 -30.34 -3.90 1.46
C GLU A 703 -29.74 -2.50 1.66
N TRP A 704 -30.49 -1.58 2.26
CA TRP A 704 -29.96 -0.26 2.59
C TRP A 704 -28.94 -0.34 3.72
N LEU A 705 -29.24 -1.09 4.79
CA LEU A 705 -28.31 -1.35 5.90
C LEU A 705 -27.07 -2.09 5.40
N ALA A 706 -27.26 -3.02 4.46
CA ALA A 706 -26.20 -3.73 3.74
C ALA A 706 -25.26 -2.80 3.01
N ARG A 707 -25.84 -1.96 2.17
CA ARG A 707 -25.09 -0.95 1.43
C ARG A 707 -24.43 0.04 2.40
N ALA A 708 -25.15 0.54 3.40
CA ALA A 708 -24.63 1.47 4.40
C ALA A 708 -23.46 0.91 5.23
N TRP A 709 -23.43 -0.40 5.48
CA TRP A 709 -22.34 -1.11 6.18
C TRP A 709 -21.19 -1.57 5.26
N GLN A 710 -21.42 -1.68 3.95
CA GLN A 710 -20.36 -1.81 2.93
C GLN A 710 -19.67 -0.47 2.61
N TRP A 711 -20.44 0.61 2.46
CA TRP A 711 -20.04 1.97 2.87
C TRP A 711 -19.74 1.91 4.39
N LEU A 712 -19.19 2.86 5.14
CA LEU A 712 -18.88 2.69 6.60
C LEU A 712 -17.98 1.52 7.09
N GLY A 713 -17.97 0.32 6.49
CA GLY A 713 -17.24 -0.86 6.94
C GLY A 713 -15.72 -0.65 6.98
N VAL A 714 -15.00 -1.66 7.47
CA VAL A 714 -13.55 -1.64 7.73
C VAL A 714 -12.72 -1.00 6.59
N HIS A 715 -13.16 -1.15 5.34
CA HIS A 715 -12.51 -0.51 4.19
C HIS A 715 -12.59 1.02 4.20
N ILE A 716 -13.71 1.63 4.60
CA ILE A 716 -13.83 3.08 4.73
C ILE A 716 -13.04 3.57 5.93
N LEU A 717 -13.10 2.88 7.08
CA LEU A 717 -12.31 3.26 8.26
C LEU A 717 -10.81 3.15 7.97
N ALA A 718 -10.37 2.08 7.30
CA ALA A 718 -8.99 1.93 6.86
C ALA A 718 -8.61 2.99 5.82
N ARG A 719 -9.46 3.26 4.81
CA ARG A 719 -9.22 4.33 3.84
C ARG A 719 -9.16 5.71 4.48
N LEU A 720 -9.99 5.99 5.48
CA LEU A 720 -9.99 7.24 6.25
C LEU A 720 -8.71 7.35 7.08
N PHE A 721 -8.29 6.28 7.75
CA PHE A 721 -7.01 6.22 8.44
C PHE A 721 -5.84 6.50 7.48
N TRP A 722 -5.81 5.85 6.32
CA TRP A 722 -4.77 6.07 5.31
C TRP A 722 -4.87 7.47 4.71
N LEU A 723 -6.06 8.01 4.47
CA LEU A 723 -6.25 9.39 4.04
C LEU A 723 -5.68 10.38 5.06
N ILE A 724 -5.95 10.17 6.35
CA ILE A 724 -5.38 10.97 7.44
C ILE A 724 -3.86 10.84 7.45
N MET A 725 -3.32 9.63 7.27
CA MET A 725 -1.89 9.39 7.26
C MET A 725 -1.17 9.98 6.06
N ASP A 726 -1.76 9.87 4.87
CA ASP A 726 -1.23 10.44 3.63
C ASP A 726 -1.34 11.97 3.68
N LEU A 727 -2.43 12.52 4.20
CA LEU A 727 -2.59 13.96 4.41
C LEU A 727 -1.55 14.49 5.39
N PHE A 728 -1.34 13.80 6.52
CA PHE A 728 -0.34 14.18 7.51
C PHE A 728 1.07 14.11 6.93
N ARG A 729 1.43 12.99 6.26
CA ARG A 729 2.72 12.85 5.59
C ARG A 729 2.93 13.96 4.57
N ALA A 730 1.92 14.25 3.76
CA ALA A 730 1.96 15.34 2.79
C ALA A 730 2.12 16.71 3.46
N LEU A 731 1.50 16.94 4.62
CA LEU A 731 1.61 18.18 5.39
C LEU A 731 3.02 18.37 5.96
N ILE A 732 3.60 17.34 6.59
CA ILE A 732 4.97 17.37 7.11
C ILE A 732 5.96 17.56 5.97
N GLU A 733 5.84 16.78 4.89
CA GLU A 733 6.68 16.95 3.71
C GLU A 733 6.50 18.33 3.06
N ALA A 734 5.28 18.88 3.03
CA ALA A 734 5.03 20.22 2.50
C ALA A 734 5.69 21.28 3.37
N MET A 735 5.58 21.18 4.69
CA MET A 735 6.22 22.07 5.64
C MET A 735 7.75 21.99 5.53
N GLU A 736 8.33 20.79 5.55
CA GLU A 736 9.77 20.58 5.36
C GLU A 736 10.23 21.14 4.01
N ARG A 737 9.43 20.93 2.95
CA ARG A 737 9.69 21.55 1.64
C ARG A 737 9.64 23.06 1.69
N VAL A 738 8.70 23.67 2.40
CA VAL A 738 8.63 25.14 2.57
C VAL A 738 9.86 25.63 3.32
N LEU A 739 10.19 25.02 4.46
CA LEU A 739 11.38 25.34 5.24
C LEU A 739 12.64 25.24 4.38
N TYR A 740 12.81 24.12 3.67
CA TYR A 740 13.93 23.89 2.77
C TYR A 740 13.95 24.84 1.57
N SER A 741 12.80 25.16 0.97
CA SER A 741 12.72 26.06 -0.18
C SER A 741 13.14 27.48 0.19
N VAL A 742 12.74 27.93 1.37
CA VAL A 742 13.19 29.22 1.92
C VAL A 742 14.68 29.12 2.26
N ASP A 743 15.16 28.02 2.82
CA ASP A 743 16.60 27.80 3.03
C ASP A 743 17.40 27.84 1.72
N GLU A 744 16.91 27.22 0.64
CA GLU A 744 17.55 27.25 -0.68
C GLU A 744 17.52 28.66 -1.30
N TRP A 745 16.41 29.39 -1.16
CA TRP A 745 16.29 30.76 -1.66
C TRP A 745 17.24 31.73 -0.95
N ARG A 746 17.51 31.50 0.35
CA ARG A 746 18.46 32.28 1.15
C ARG A 746 19.92 31.99 0.79
N ARG A 747 20.23 30.89 0.08
CA ARG A 747 21.61 30.59 -0.31
C ARG A 747 22.14 31.65 -1.27
N PHE A 748 23.43 31.94 -1.13
CA PHE A 748 24.12 32.95 -1.91
C PHE A 748 24.63 32.33 -3.21
N ARG A 749 24.53 33.09 -4.30
CA ARG A 749 25.02 32.71 -5.63
C ARG A 749 26.08 33.69 -6.07
N VAL A 750 27.12 33.20 -6.76
CA VAL A 750 28.16 34.06 -7.34
C VAL A 750 27.53 35.04 -8.34
N GLY A 751 27.88 36.32 -8.22
CA GLY A 751 27.37 37.39 -9.08
C GLY A 751 26.05 38.06 -8.64
N GLU A 752 25.56 37.82 -7.42
CA GLU A 752 24.40 38.54 -6.88
C GLU A 752 24.75 40.00 -6.50
N ARG A 753 23.81 40.93 -6.73
CA ARG A 753 23.97 42.37 -6.39
C ARG A 753 24.12 42.54 -4.87
N GLY A 754 25.02 43.42 -4.43
CA GLY A 754 25.32 43.65 -2.99
C GLY A 754 24.10 43.92 -2.09
N ALA A 755 23.12 44.69 -2.57
CA ALA A 755 21.87 44.94 -1.83
C ALA A 755 21.04 43.67 -1.57
N MET A 756 21.03 42.72 -2.52
CA MET A 756 20.35 41.43 -2.35
C MET A 756 21.09 40.55 -1.34
N LEU A 757 22.42 40.60 -1.32
CA LEU A 757 23.23 39.87 -0.33
C LEU A 757 22.90 40.34 1.10
N ALA A 758 22.86 41.65 1.33
CA ALA A 758 22.53 42.23 2.63
C ALA A 758 21.10 41.87 3.10
N ALA A 759 20.11 41.99 2.19
CA ALA A 759 18.73 41.62 2.50
C ALA A 759 18.60 40.13 2.85
N LYS A 760 19.26 39.24 2.09
CA LYS A 760 19.28 37.79 2.37
C LYS A 760 19.97 37.47 3.70
N ALA A 761 21.01 38.20 4.10
CA ALA A 761 21.71 37.99 5.37
C ALA A 761 20.82 38.32 6.58
N ILE A 762 20.15 39.49 6.58
CA ILE A 762 19.26 39.91 7.67
C ILE A 762 18.05 38.97 7.78
N LEU A 763 17.38 38.73 6.66
CA LEU A 763 16.25 37.79 6.61
C LEU A 763 16.71 36.36 6.96
N GLY A 764 17.97 36.04 6.64
CA GLY A 764 18.66 34.81 7.00
C GLY A 764 18.67 34.53 8.49
N THR A 765 19.10 35.51 9.29
CA THR A 765 19.19 35.39 10.75
C THR A 765 17.82 35.26 11.40
N ILE A 766 16.85 36.09 10.99
CA ILE A 766 15.47 36.03 11.50
C ILE A 766 14.84 34.67 11.16
N TRP A 767 15.02 34.22 9.92
CA TRP A 767 14.49 32.93 9.48
C TRP A 767 15.11 31.75 10.22
N LEU A 768 16.38 31.81 10.60
CA LEU A 768 17.01 30.72 11.37
C LEU A 768 16.30 30.49 12.70
N LEU A 769 15.92 31.57 13.41
CA LEU A 769 15.15 31.49 14.65
C LEU A 769 13.73 30.94 14.38
N ILE A 770 13.03 31.47 13.37
CA ILE A 770 11.69 31.02 13.00
C ILE A 770 11.70 29.54 12.63
N ALA A 771 12.64 29.11 11.80
CA ALA A 771 12.75 27.73 11.34
C ALA A 771 13.10 26.77 12.49
N TYR A 772 13.91 27.22 13.46
CA TYR A 772 14.20 26.45 14.69
C TYR A 772 12.95 26.27 15.54
N VAL A 773 12.23 27.36 15.85
CA VAL A 773 10.99 27.30 16.65
C VAL A 773 9.92 26.47 15.93
N ALA A 774 9.74 26.66 14.62
CA ALA A 774 8.80 25.89 13.83
C ALA A 774 9.10 24.39 13.89
N ARG A 775 10.38 23.98 13.75
CA ARG A 775 10.77 22.57 13.85
C ARG A 775 10.60 22.02 15.25
N LEU A 776 10.95 22.78 16.30
CA LEU A 776 10.72 22.38 17.68
C LEU A 776 9.23 22.13 17.94
N CYS A 777 8.38 23.10 17.62
CA CYS A 777 6.93 22.99 17.82
C CYS A 777 6.35 21.82 17.02
N VAL A 778 6.77 21.64 15.76
CA VAL A 778 6.20 20.59 14.94
C VAL A 778 6.68 19.21 15.36
N THR A 779 7.98 19.02 15.58
CA THR A 779 8.57 17.71 15.90
C THR A 779 8.18 17.25 17.31
N VAL A 780 8.17 18.16 18.28
CA VAL A 780 7.96 17.81 19.70
C VAL A 780 6.51 17.95 20.12
N LEU A 781 5.77 18.97 19.66
CA LEU A 781 4.42 19.25 20.16
C LEU A 781 3.33 18.74 19.20
N ILE A 782 3.43 19.03 17.90
CA ILE A 782 2.33 18.79 16.95
C ILE A 782 2.35 17.38 16.38
N GLU A 783 3.49 16.93 15.83
CA GLU A 783 3.62 15.64 15.17
C GLU A 783 3.15 14.48 16.06
N PRO A 784 3.58 14.37 17.32
CA PRO A 784 3.16 13.25 18.17
C PRO A 784 1.65 13.25 18.46
N GLN A 785 1.01 14.42 18.49
CA GLN A 785 -0.41 14.56 18.75
C GLN A 785 -1.28 14.24 17.54
N VAL A 786 -0.84 14.62 16.35
CA VAL A 786 -1.63 14.43 15.12
C VAL A 786 -1.37 13.07 14.49
N ASN A 787 -0.14 12.55 14.58
CA ASN A 787 0.22 11.26 14.02
C ASN A 787 -0.44 10.13 14.82
N PRO A 788 -1.43 9.39 14.29
CA PRO A 788 -2.14 8.34 15.02
C PRO A 788 -1.22 7.26 15.58
N ILE A 789 -0.07 7.00 14.92
CA ILE A 789 0.92 6.01 15.34
C ILE A 789 1.69 6.47 16.57
N LYS A 790 1.99 7.77 16.68
CA LYS A 790 2.66 8.37 17.85
C LYS A 790 1.66 8.77 18.93
N HIS A 791 0.42 9.07 18.54
CA HIS A 791 -0.64 9.51 19.43
C HIS A 791 -1.10 8.39 20.37
N PHE A 792 -1.37 7.21 19.81
CA PHE A 792 -1.82 6.06 20.59
C PHE A 792 -0.65 5.11 20.94
N PRO A 793 -0.51 4.66 22.21
CA PRO A 793 -1.36 4.97 23.36
C PRO A 793 -0.84 6.16 24.20
N VAL A 794 0.43 6.54 24.09
CA VAL A 794 1.12 7.39 25.07
C VAL A 794 0.49 8.78 25.17
N VAL A 795 0.33 9.48 24.04
CA VAL A 795 -0.20 10.85 24.02
C VAL A 795 -1.65 10.87 24.49
N THR A 796 -2.46 9.87 24.12
CA THR A 796 -3.86 9.76 24.60
C THR A 796 -3.92 9.57 26.10
N VAL A 797 -3.08 8.71 26.68
CA VAL A 797 -3.01 8.50 28.12
C VAL A 797 -2.55 9.78 28.82
N SER A 798 -1.51 10.45 28.30
CA SER A 798 -1.04 11.73 28.83
C SER A 798 -2.12 12.82 28.80
N HIS A 799 -2.92 12.93 27.72
CA HIS A 799 -4.06 13.86 27.69
C HIS A 799 -5.04 13.58 28.83
N LYS A 800 -5.43 12.31 29.01
CA LYS A 800 -6.38 11.93 30.06
C LYS A 800 -5.85 12.20 31.47
N ILE A 801 -4.54 12.01 31.68
CA ILE A 801 -3.88 12.30 32.96
C ILE A 801 -3.78 13.81 33.20
N LEU A 802 -3.52 14.62 32.16
CA LEU A 802 -3.26 16.05 32.34
C LEU A 802 -4.53 16.93 32.34
N LEU A 803 -5.62 16.50 31.69
CA LEU A 803 -6.88 17.26 31.62
C LEU A 803 -7.42 17.71 33.01
N PRO A 804 -7.39 16.88 34.07
CA PRO A 804 -7.82 17.29 35.40
C PRO A 804 -7.00 18.43 36.03
N PHE A 805 -5.80 18.72 35.53
CA PHE A 805 -4.94 19.80 36.05
C PHE A 805 -5.26 21.18 35.48
N ILE A 806 -6.16 21.28 34.48
CA ILE A 806 -6.56 22.56 33.87
C ILE A 806 -7.07 23.56 34.92
N PRO A 807 -7.98 23.21 35.84
CA PRO A 807 -8.48 24.16 36.83
C PRO A 807 -7.40 24.67 37.79
N ALA A 808 -6.47 23.80 38.20
CA ALA A 808 -5.35 24.18 39.07
C ALA A 808 -4.40 25.16 38.38
N LEU A 809 -4.01 24.88 37.13
CA LEU A 809 -3.16 25.77 36.34
C LEU A 809 -3.90 27.09 35.99
N ALA A 810 -5.19 27.01 35.70
CA ALA A 810 -6.03 28.19 35.48
C ALA A 810 -6.11 29.06 36.75
N GLY A 811 -6.16 28.46 37.95
CA GLY A 811 -6.10 29.18 39.22
C GLY A 811 -4.81 29.97 39.39
N VAL A 812 -3.66 29.42 38.95
CA VAL A 812 -2.37 30.14 38.95
C VAL A 812 -2.38 31.29 37.95
N PHE A 813 -2.86 31.07 36.71
CA PHE A 813 -2.93 32.14 35.71
C PHE A 813 -3.95 33.22 36.08
N ALA A 814 -5.02 32.87 36.79
CA ALA A 814 -6.03 33.81 37.27
C ALA A 814 -5.47 34.84 38.28
N LEU A 815 -4.24 34.65 38.80
CA LEU A 815 -3.53 35.66 39.57
C LEU A 815 -3.07 36.85 38.71
N ALA A 816 -2.95 36.67 37.40
CA ALA A 816 -2.42 37.67 36.46
C ALA A 816 -3.39 38.03 35.31
N MET A 817 -4.47 37.27 35.09
CA MET A 817 -5.43 37.51 34.01
C MET A 817 -6.86 37.08 34.40
N ASP A 818 -7.85 37.42 33.58
CA ASP A 818 -9.24 37.04 33.84
C ASP A 818 -9.45 35.52 33.80
N LYS A 819 -10.48 35.03 34.51
CA LYS A 819 -10.73 33.59 34.66
C LYS A 819 -10.99 32.87 33.32
N GLY A 820 -11.60 33.54 32.35
CA GLY A 820 -11.89 32.98 31.03
C GLY A 820 -10.61 32.80 30.20
N ALA A 821 -9.77 33.83 30.15
CA ALA A 821 -8.45 33.78 29.51
C ALA A 821 -7.52 32.79 30.23
N ALA A 822 -7.53 32.77 31.57
CA ALA A 822 -6.74 31.85 32.38
C ALA A 822 -7.13 30.38 32.11
N LEU A 823 -8.43 30.08 32.04
CA LEU A 823 -8.91 28.74 31.71
C LEU A 823 -8.55 28.35 30.27
N THR A 824 -8.69 29.29 29.33
CA THR A 824 -8.34 29.06 27.92
C THR A 824 -6.84 28.81 27.75
N LEU A 825 -6.00 29.63 28.41
CA LEU A 825 -4.55 29.49 28.37
C LEU A 825 -4.09 28.20 29.07
N ALA A 826 -4.64 27.89 30.25
CA ALA A 826 -4.37 26.64 30.95
C ALA A 826 -4.76 25.42 30.10
N GLY A 827 -5.95 25.47 29.47
CA GLY A 827 -6.40 24.46 28.53
C GLY A 827 -5.45 24.30 27.34
N ALA A 828 -5.00 25.40 26.74
CA ALA A 828 -4.06 25.38 25.62
C ALA A 828 -2.68 24.81 26.01
N VAL A 829 -2.15 25.20 27.18
CA VAL A 829 -0.87 24.68 27.70
C VAL A 829 -0.97 23.19 28.00
N ILE A 830 -2.03 22.77 28.71
CA ILE A 830 -2.27 21.35 29.03
C ILE A 830 -2.50 20.52 27.76
N ALA A 831 -3.16 21.06 26.74
CA ALA A 831 -3.33 20.38 25.45
C ALA A 831 -2.02 20.24 24.66
N ALA A 832 -1.04 21.14 24.84
CA ALA A 832 0.25 21.09 24.13
C ALA A 832 1.25 20.09 24.75
N ILE A 833 1.25 19.92 26.08
CA ILE A 833 2.23 19.09 26.81
C ILE A 833 2.24 17.60 26.39
N PRO A 834 1.11 16.91 26.16
CA PRO A 834 1.08 15.50 25.76
C PRO A 834 1.96 15.16 24.56
N GLY A 835 2.17 16.10 23.65
CA GLY A 835 3.07 15.93 22.49
C GLY A 835 4.49 15.57 22.92
N VAL A 836 4.99 16.22 23.98
CA VAL A 836 6.33 15.98 24.55
C VAL A 836 6.48 14.52 24.98
N PHE A 837 5.49 13.94 25.65
CA PHE A 837 5.54 12.54 26.09
C PHE A 837 5.53 11.56 24.90
N GLY A 838 4.74 11.85 23.86
CA GLY A 838 4.74 11.06 22.62
C GLY A 838 6.09 11.11 21.90
N PHE A 839 6.68 12.31 21.80
CA PHE A 839 8.03 12.51 21.27
C PHE A 839 9.05 11.71 22.09
N LEU A 840 9.09 11.90 23.41
CA LEU A 840 10.02 11.21 24.32
C LEU A 840 9.91 9.70 24.21
N ALA A 841 8.70 9.15 24.25
CA ALA A 841 8.49 7.70 24.17
C ALA A 841 9.03 7.12 22.86
N TRP A 842 8.84 7.81 21.74
CA TRP A 842 9.33 7.36 20.44
C TRP A 842 10.85 7.50 20.31
N GLU A 843 11.39 8.64 20.70
CA GLU A 843 12.82 8.94 20.66
C GLU A 843 13.63 7.99 21.56
N LEU A 844 13.16 7.75 22.78
CA LEU A 844 13.79 6.80 23.71
C LEU A 844 13.71 5.36 23.17
N ARG A 845 12.61 4.98 22.52
CA ARG A 845 12.47 3.65 21.91
C ARG A 845 13.49 3.43 20.79
N GLU A 846 13.72 4.42 19.93
CA GLU A 846 14.74 4.29 18.88
C GLU A 846 16.16 4.39 19.44
N ASN A 847 16.41 5.25 20.43
CA ASN A 847 17.71 5.33 21.10
C ASN A 847 18.09 4.03 21.83
N TRP A 848 17.10 3.32 22.40
CA TRP A 848 17.31 1.99 22.99
C TRP A 848 17.93 1.01 21.99
N ARG A 849 17.46 1.03 20.74
CA ARG A 849 17.89 0.10 19.68
C ARG A 849 19.26 0.41 19.08
N LEU A 850 19.91 1.52 19.48
CA LEU A 850 21.22 1.91 18.95
C LEU A 850 22.34 1.02 19.48
N TYR A 851 22.26 0.58 20.73
CA TYR A 851 23.38 -0.04 21.44
C TYR A 851 23.47 -1.55 21.23
N VAL A 852 24.70 -2.07 21.11
CA VAL A 852 25.00 -3.51 20.94
C VAL A 852 24.35 -4.36 22.02
N ALA A 853 24.37 -3.93 23.28
CA ALA A 853 23.79 -4.69 24.39
C ALA A 853 22.26 -4.87 24.30
N ASN A 854 21.59 -4.04 23.49
CA ASN A 854 20.15 -4.11 23.27
C ASN A 854 19.78 -4.79 21.95
N ARG A 855 20.78 -5.35 21.25
CA ARG A 855 20.57 -6.11 20.02
C ARG A 855 19.73 -7.35 20.33
N PRO A 856 18.72 -7.66 19.50
CA PRO A 856 17.98 -8.91 19.62
C PRO A 856 18.91 -10.12 19.50
N SER A 857 18.64 -11.18 20.27
CA SER A 857 19.35 -12.47 20.19
C SER A 857 19.07 -13.24 18.90
N SER A 858 17.93 -12.95 18.24
CA SER A 858 17.55 -13.52 16.95
C SER A 858 17.43 -12.45 15.87
N LEU A 859 17.76 -12.83 14.62
CA LEU A 859 17.54 -11.96 13.46
C LEU A 859 16.05 -11.64 13.34
N ARG A 860 15.74 -10.37 13.11
CA ARG A 860 14.38 -9.89 12.94
C ARG A 860 14.08 -9.62 11.47
N PRO A 861 12.80 -9.73 11.05
CA PRO A 861 12.41 -9.38 9.70
C PRO A 861 12.78 -7.93 9.37
N VAL A 862 13.33 -7.74 8.19
CA VAL A 862 13.87 -6.47 7.71
C VAL A 862 12.91 -5.84 6.71
N VAL A 863 13.00 -4.51 6.58
CA VAL A 863 12.27 -3.75 5.57
C VAL A 863 12.78 -4.12 4.17
N VAL A 864 11.86 -4.50 3.30
CA VAL A 864 12.08 -4.85 1.88
C VAL A 864 11.42 -3.80 0.97
N GLY A 865 10.17 -3.43 1.25
CA GLY A 865 9.42 -2.46 0.44
C GLY A 865 9.81 -1.01 0.72
N GLN A 866 9.66 -0.15 -0.29
CA GLN A 866 9.96 1.30 -0.22
C GLN A 866 9.17 2.04 0.88
N HIS A 867 8.05 1.48 1.33
CA HIS A 867 7.17 2.06 2.35
C HIS A 867 7.40 1.51 3.77
N GLY A 868 8.52 0.82 4.03
CA GLY A 868 8.79 0.24 5.35
C GLY A 868 8.18 -1.15 5.56
N GLU A 869 7.89 -1.87 4.48
CA GLU A 869 7.17 -3.15 4.51
C GLU A 869 8.16 -4.33 4.56
N THR A 870 7.91 -5.32 5.42
CA THR A 870 8.66 -6.60 5.44
C THR A 870 8.11 -7.55 4.37
N MET A 871 8.85 -8.60 4.00
CA MET A 871 8.37 -9.61 3.03
C MET A 871 7.00 -10.18 3.44
N ARG A 872 6.82 -10.51 4.73
CA ARG A 872 5.53 -10.90 5.28
C ARG A 872 4.44 -9.85 5.05
N ARG A 873 4.70 -8.57 5.29
CA ARG A 873 3.72 -7.50 5.06
C ARG A 873 3.43 -7.25 3.58
N LEU A 874 4.35 -7.58 2.68
CA LEU A 874 4.11 -7.49 1.24
C LEU A 874 3.12 -8.57 0.77
N LEU A 875 3.28 -9.81 1.25
CA LEU A 875 2.50 -10.97 0.80
C LEU A 875 1.21 -11.22 1.60
N MET A 876 1.26 -11.11 2.93
CA MET A 876 0.14 -11.52 3.79
C MET A 876 -0.94 -10.43 3.83
N PRO A 877 -2.20 -10.74 3.44
CA PRO A 877 -3.27 -9.76 3.50
C PRO A 877 -3.64 -9.39 4.94
N GLY A 878 -3.81 -8.09 5.21
CA GLY A 878 -4.27 -7.56 6.48
C GLY A 878 -4.60 -6.07 6.40
N LEU A 879 -5.05 -5.48 7.52
CA LEU A 879 -5.43 -4.05 7.59
C LEU A 879 -4.33 -3.13 7.02
N HIS A 880 -3.09 -3.36 7.45
CA HIS A 880 -1.90 -2.60 7.03
C HIS A 880 -0.84 -3.47 6.33
N SER A 881 -1.27 -4.57 5.68
CA SER A 881 -0.40 -5.52 4.98
C SER A 881 -1.07 -6.05 3.71
N GLY A 882 -0.35 -6.79 2.89
CA GLY A 882 -0.78 -7.33 1.61
C GLY A 882 -0.62 -6.33 0.47
N ALA A 883 0.51 -5.64 0.39
CA ALA A 883 0.76 -4.71 -0.72
C ALA A 883 0.64 -5.40 -2.07
N ILE A 884 1.27 -6.56 -2.24
CA ILE A 884 1.23 -7.35 -3.48
C ILE A 884 -0.23 -7.73 -3.83
N PRO A 885 -0.98 -8.45 -2.97
CA PRO A 885 -2.35 -8.83 -3.30
C PRO A 885 -3.27 -7.62 -3.51
N LYS A 886 -3.11 -6.52 -2.77
CA LYS A 886 -3.90 -5.29 -2.97
C LYS A 886 -3.59 -4.62 -4.31
N ARG A 887 -2.34 -4.64 -4.77
CA ARG A 887 -1.93 -4.10 -6.07
C ARG A 887 -2.46 -4.96 -7.21
N HIS A 888 -2.42 -6.29 -7.09
CA HIS A 888 -3.07 -7.18 -8.06
C HIS A 888 -4.59 -6.99 -8.10
N ALA A 889 -5.26 -6.85 -6.95
CA ALA A 889 -6.69 -6.53 -6.90
C ALA A 889 -7.01 -5.17 -7.54
N SER A 890 -6.17 -4.16 -7.29
CA SER A 890 -6.32 -2.84 -7.93
C SER A 890 -6.05 -2.90 -9.44
N LEU A 891 -5.15 -3.77 -9.88
CA LEU A 891 -4.84 -4.00 -11.28
C LEU A 891 -6.02 -4.67 -12.00
N ARG A 892 -6.67 -5.67 -11.39
CA ARG A 892 -7.91 -6.29 -11.92
C ARG A 892 -9.05 -5.29 -12.04
N LYS A 893 -9.24 -4.42 -11.03
CA LYS A 893 -10.24 -3.34 -11.09
C LYS A 893 -9.92 -2.31 -12.17
N ALA A 894 -8.65 -1.97 -12.36
CA ALA A 894 -8.23 -1.08 -13.42
C ALA A 894 -8.43 -1.70 -14.81
N ASP A 895 -8.21 -3.02 -14.95
CA ASP A 895 -8.49 -3.78 -16.16
C ASP A 895 -9.99 -3.80 -16.49
N GLU A 896 -10.84 -4.06 -15.49
CA GLU A 896 -12.29 -3.98 -15.65
C GLU A 896 -12.75 -2.58 -16.09
N GLN A 897 -12.23 -1.53 -15.45
CA GLN A 897 -12.54 -0.15 -15.82
C GLN A 897 -12.03 0.20 -17.24
N ALA A 898 -10.85 -0.30 -17.61
CA ALA A 898 -10.28 -0.10 -18.93
C ALA A 898 -11.14 -0.79 -20.01
N ARG A 899 -11.64 -2.00 -19.76
CA ARG A 899 -12.56 -2.70 -20.67
C ARG A 899 -13.89 -1.95 -20.85
N ARG A 900 -14.39 -1.28 -19.80
CA ARG A 900 -15.62 -0.48 -19.87
C ARG A 900 -15.45 0.89 -20.53
N THR A 901 -14.31 1.56 -20.32
CA THR A 901 -14.12 2.98 -20.68
C THR A 901 -13.04 3.24 -21.74
N GLY A 902 -12.27 2.23 -22.12
CA GLY A 902 -11.08 2.35 -22.97
C GLY A 902 -9.86 2.99 -22.27
N ASN A 903 -9.98 3.44 -21.01
CA ASN A 903 -8.90 4.15 -20.32
C ASN A 903 -7.92 3.20 -19.62
N GLN A 904 -6.71 3.06 -20.17
CA GLN A 904 -5.66 2.18 -19.64
C GLN A 904 -4.71 2.84 -18.62
N ALA A 905 -4.88 4.13 -18.29
CA ALA A 905 -3.96 4.82 -17.39
C ALA A 905 -3.88 4.18 -15.99
N GLY A 906 -5.00 3.60 -15.52
CA GLY A 906 -5.06 2.86 -14.26
C GLY A 906 -4.17 1.61 -14.25
N ILE A 907 -4.12 0.86 -15.36
CA ILE A 907 -3.31 -0.36 -15.51
C ILE A 907 -1.82 0.00 -15.43
N GLY A 908 -1.40 1.01 -16.22
CA GLY A 908 -0.01 1.48 -16.22
C GLY A 908 0.47 1.94 -14.84
N LYS A 909 -0.40 2.62 -14.08
CA LYS A 909 -0.11 3.05 -12.71
C LYS A 909 0.15 1.87 -11.77
N GLN A 910 -0.71 0.84 -11.78
CA GLN A 910 -0.55 -0.31 -10.88
C GLN A 910 0.63 -1.21 -11.31
N ARG A 911 0.89 -1.34 -12.61
CA ARG A 911 2.09 -2.05 -13.12
C ARG A 911 3.39 -1.40 -12.66
N ARG A 912 3.47 -0.06 -12.69
CA ARG A 912 4.65 0.65 -12.17
C ARG A 912 4.84 0.38 -10.67
N ALA A 913 3.76 0.41 -9.89
CA ALA A 913 3.82 0.10 -8.47
C ALA A 913 4.26 -1.34 -8.17
N LEU A 914 3.89 -2.33 -9.00
CA LEU A 914 4.39 -3.71 -8.87
C LEU A 914 5.88 -3.80 -9.23
N ARG A 915 6.33 -3.14 -10.30
CA ARG A 915 7.76 -3.08 -10.66
C ARG A 915 8.62 -2.43 -9.57
N GLU A 916 8.11 -1.40 -8.90
CA GLU A 916 8.78 -0.78 -7.75
C GLU A 916 8.98 -1.79 -6.60
N ILE A 917 8.02 -2.70 -6.39
CA ILE A 917 8.14 -3.79 -5.40
C ILE A 917 9.14 -4.85 -5.89
N GLU A 918 9.10 -5.23 -7.18
CA GLU A 918 10.09 -6.16 -7.78
C GLU A 918 11.52 -5.65 -7.57
N THR A 919 11.78 -4.37 -7.85
CA THR A 919 13.08 -3.73 -7.62
C THR A 919 13.48 -3.74 -6.13
N GLY A 920 12.53 -3.49 -5.22
CA GLY A 920 12.79 -3.55 -3.78
C GLY A 920 13.20 -4.96 -3.31
N VAL A 921 12.50 -5.99 -3.80
CA VAL A 921 12.83 -7.39 -3.52
C VAL A 921 14.17 -7.78 -4.15
N PHE A 922 14.44 -7.35 -5.39
CA PHE A 922 15.72 -7.57 -6.06
C PHE A 922 16.88 -7.07 -5.20
N HIS A 923 16.82 -5.81 -4.76
CA HIS A 923 17.86 -5.22 -3.92
C HIS A 923 17.96 -5.87 -2.54
N PHE A 924 16.87 -6.37 -1.98
CA PHE A 924 16.91 -7.13 -0.74
C PHE A 924 17.75 -8.40 -0.89
N VAL A 925 17.51 -9.20 -1.93
CA VAL A 925 18.26 -10.45 -2.18
C VAL A 925 19.70 -10.17 -2.57
N GLU A 926 19.92 -9.17 -3.42
CA GLU A 926 21.26 -8.72 -3.83
C GLU A 926 22.12 -8.35 -2.61
N ARG A 927 21.55 -7.57 -1.68
CA ARG A 927 22.27 -7.06 -0.50
C ARG A 927 22.43 -8.11 0.60
N GLU A 928 21.40 -8.92 0.87
CA GLU A 928 21.36 -9.79 2.05
C GLU A 928 21.82 -11.24 1.76
N LEU A 929 21.80 -11.67 0.49
CA LEU A 929 22.28 -12.98 0.05
C LEU A 929 23.53 -12.87 -0.82
N LEU A 930 23.42 -12.29 -2.02
CA LEU A 930 24.49 -12.36 -3.03
C LEU A 930 25.79 -11.70 -2.57
N TRP A 931 25.67 -10.54 -1.91
CA TRP A 931 26.84 -9.87 -1.36
C TRP A 931 27.51 -10.68 -0.24
N LEU A 932 26.71 -11.32 0.63
CA LEU A 932 27.23 -12.14 1.72
C LEU A 932 27.95 -13.38 1.19
N LEU A 933 27.43 -14.00 0.12
CA LEU A 933 28.14 -15.06 -0.61
C LEU A 933 29.46 -14.55 -1.16
N GLY A 934 29.49 -13.37 -1.79
CA GLY A 934 30.71 -12.78 -2.34
C GLY A 934 31.80 -12.43 -1.32
N GLN A 935 31.53 -12.48 0.00
CA GLN A 935 32.55 -12.35 1.05
C GLN A 935 33.21 -13.68 1.40
N ALA A 936 32.59 -14.81 1.07
CA ALA A 936 33.16 -16.13 1.33
C ALA A 936 34.26 -16.43 0.33
N ARG A 937 35.42 -16.90 0.80
CA ARG A 937 36.57 -17.20 -0.07
C ARG A 937 36.28 -18.23 -1.17
N CYS A 938 35.35 -19.15 -0.90
CA CYS A 938 34.93 -20.19 -1.85
C CYS A 938 33.96 -19.68 -2.94
N TRP A 939 33.52 -18.43 -2.85
CA TRP A 939 32.59 -17.78 -3.78
C TRP A 939 33.26 -16.59 -4.47
N ASN A 940 33.29 -16.59 -5.80
CA ASN A 940 33.61 -15.38 -6.57
C ASN A 940 32.32 -14.62 -6.91
N LEU A 941 32.34 -13.29 -6.81
CA LEU A 941 31.23 -12.38 -7.12
C LEU A 941 30.64 -12.55 -8.55
N GLU A 942 31.35 -13.23 -9.45
CA GLU A 942 30.92 -13.49 -10.82
C GLU A 942 30.17 -14.81 -11.01
N ALA A 943 30.05 -15.65 -9.97
CA ALA A 943 29.48 -16.98 -10.10
C ALA A 943 27.95 -16.97 -10.24
N VAL A 944 27.23 -16.17 -9.44
CA VAL A 944 25.75 -16.21 -9.38
C VAL A 944 25.17 -14.80 -9.40
N CYS A 945 24.10 -14.62 -10.18
CA CYS A 945 23.29 -13.40 -10.21
C CYS A 945 21.81 -13.72 -10.04
N LEU A 946 21.04 -12.71 -9.66
CA LEU A 946 19.58 -12.78 -9.64
C LEU A 946 19.07 -12.42 -11.03
N GLY A 947 18.47 -13.38 -11.74
CA GLY A 947 17.98 -13.21 -13.11
C GLY A 947 16.63 -12.49 -13.18
N SER A 948 15.60 -13.05 -12.54
CA SER A 948 14.26 -12.45 -12.52
C SER A 948 13.59 -12.52 -11.14
N VAL A 949 12.80 -11.48 -10.85
CA VAL A 949 11.87 -11.42 -9.71
C VAL A 949 10.46 -11.47 -10.27
N GLN A 950 9.67 -12.45 -9.84
CA GLN A 950 8.29 -12.62 -10.28
C GLN A 950 7.37 -12.51 -9.08
N LEU A 951 6.46 -11.53 -9.10
CA LEU A 951 5.41 -11.36 -8.10
C LEU A 951 4.12 -11.98 -8.61
N ALA A 952 3.50 -12.79 -7.76
CA ALA A 952 2.14 -13.29 -7.93
C ALA A 952 1.31 -12.97 -6.67
N THR A 953 0.02 -13.32 -6.65
CA THR A 953 -0.91 -12.78 -5.63
C THR A 953 -0.50 -13.16 -4.21
N ASN A 954 -0.02 -14.40 -4.03
CA ASN A 954 0.39 -14.96 -2.74
C ASN A 954 1.85 -15.44 -2.72
N ARG A 955 2.66 -15.15 -3.75
CA ARG A 955 4.03 -15.68 -3.86
C ARG A 955 5.02 -14.71 -4.51
N VAL A 956 6.28 -14.82 -4.11
CA VAL A 956 7.43 -14.21 -4.78
C VAL A 956 8.38 -15.32 -5.22
N LYS A 957 8.73 -15.35 -6.51
CA LYS A 957 9.73 -16.27 -7.07
C LYS A 957 10.96 -15.48 -7.52
N LEU A 958 12.14 -16.03 -7.23
CA LEU A 958 13.43 -15.42 -7.50
C LEU A 958 14.32 -16.44 -8.22
N ALA A 959 14.73 -16.13 -9.44
CA ALA A 959 15.63 -17.01 -10.19
C ALA A 959 17.10 -16.67 -9.89
N LEU A 960 17.79 -17.56 -9.18
CA LEU A 960 19.25 -17.54 -9.12
C LEU A 960 19.79 -18.22 -10.37
N GLU A 961 20.69 -17.52 -11.07
CA GLU A 961 21.26 -17.95 -12.34
C GLU A 961 22.78 -17.82 -12.29
N ARG A 962 23.47 -18.66 -13.07
CA ARG A 962 24.91 -18.51 -13.28
C ARG A 962 25.17 -17.51 -14.40
N ARG A 963 26.00 -16.50 -14.15
CA ARG A 963 26.26 -15.42 -15.12
C ARG A 963 26.83 -15.89 -16.47
N GLN A 964 27.51 -17.04 -16.48
CA GLN A 964 28.19 -17.62 -17.64
C GLN A 964 27.35 -18.68 -18.39
N CYS A 965 26.26 -19.19 -17.79
CA CYS A 965 25.41 -20.24 -18.37
C CYS A 965 23.93 -19.99 -18.03
N PRO A 966 23.22 -19.13 -18.78
CA PRO A 966 21.78 -18.92 -18.61
C PRO A 966 21.03 -20.18 -19.05
N GLY A 967 20.47 -20.94 -18.10
CA GLY A 967 19.69 -22.15 -18.37
C GLY A 967 19.47 -23.05 -17.15
N GLU A 968 20.50 -23.21 -16.31
CA GLU A 968 20.39 -23.90 -15.00
C GLU A 968 20.04 -22.86 -13.92
N THR A 969 18.92 -23.04 -13.22
CA THR A 969 18.44 -22.05 -12.24
C THR A 969 18.08 -22.68 -10.89
N ALA A 970 18.23 -21.91 -9.82
CA ALA A 970 17.63 -22.26 -8.52
C ALA A 970 16.58 -21.21 -8.17
N LEU A 971 15.35 -21.67 -7.93
CA LEU A 971 14.22 -20.80 -7.62
C LEU A 971 14.07 -20.68 -6.11
N ILE A 972 14.34 -19.49 -5.56
CA ILE A 972 13.96 -19.15 -4.18
C ILE A 972 12.51 -18.69 -4.19
N THR A 973 11.67 -19.28 -3.34
CA THR A 973 10.26 -18.92 -3.22
C THR A 973 9.92 -18.42 -1.82
N PHE A 974 9.06 -17.40 -1.77
CA PHE A 974 8.35 -16.96 -0.56
C PHE A 974 6.86 -17.08 -0.84
N GLU A 975 6.15 -17.89 -0.05
CA GLU A 975 4.76 -18.25 -0.30
C GLU A 975 3.90 -18.01 0.93
N ALA A 976 2.82 -17.25 0.77
CA ALA A 976 1.81 -17.07 1.81
C ALA A 976 0.84 -18.25 1.78
N ARG A 977 0.92 -19.12 2.79
CA ARG A 977 0.07 -20.32 2.98
C ARG A 977 -0.72 -20.18 4.27
N GLY A 978 -2.01 -19.84 4.16
CA GLY A 978 -2.85 -19.56 5.34
C GLY A 978 -2.28 -18.41 6.19
N PRO A 979 -2.00 -18.61 7.50
CA PRO A 979 -1.34 -17.61 8.33
C PRO A 979 0.21 -17.63 8.24
N TRP A 980 0.79 -18.60 7.53
CA TRP A 980 2.22 -18.89 7.52
C TRP A 980 2.92 -18.32 6.28
N LEU A 981 4.14 -17.82 6.46
CA LEU A 981 5.05 -17.53 5.34
C LEU A 981 6.01 -18.70 5.17
N VAL A 982 5.92 -19.40 4.04
CA VAL A 982 6.74 -20.58 3.73
C VAL A 982 7.88 -20.17 2.78
N GLY A 983 9.11 -20.52 3.14
CA GLY A 983 10.30 -20.37 2.29
C GLY A 983 10.63 -21.68 1.59
N GLY A 984 11.03 -21.60 0.32
CA GLY A 984 11.43 -22.77 -0.46
C GLY A 984 12.55 -22.47 -1.43
N LEU A 985 13.24 -23.52 -1.86
CA LEU A 985 14.30 -23.54 -2.86
C LEU A 985 14.04 -24.76 -3.75
N THR A 986 13.73 -24.50 -5.01
CA THR A 986 13.60 -25.55 -6.03
C THR A 986 14.81 -25.47 -6.94
N ASP A 987 15.63 -26.52 -6.97
CA ASP A 987 16.81 -26.59 -7.82
C ASP A 987 16.47 -27.26 -9.16
N SER A 988 16.90 -26.65 -10.26
CA SER A 988 16.81 -27.23 -11.61
C SER A 988 18.19 -27.62 -12.15
N GLY A 989 19.10 -28.05 -11.26
CA GLY A 989 20.43 -28.54 -11.59
C GLY A 989 21.58 -27.56 -11.28
N LEU A 990 21.28 -26.37 -10.77
CA LEU A 990 22.30 -25.37 -10.42
C LEU A 990 23.14 -25.81 -9.23
N LEU A 991 22.52 -26.37 -8.18
CA LEU A 991 23.24 -26.75 -6.96
C LEU A 991 24.23 -27.89 -7.20
N ALA A 992 23.95 -28.78 -8.16
CA ALA A 992 24.85 -29.87 -8.52
C ALA A 992 26.21 -29.41 -9.06
N ARG A 993 26.31 -28.15 -9.52
CA ARG A 993 27.57 -27.56 -10.03
C ARG A 993 28.45 -26.97 -8.93
N PHE A 994 27.92 -26.78 -7.73
CA PHE A 994 28.65 -26.19 -6.61
C PHE A 994 29.38 -27.26 -5.79
N SER A 995 30.58 -26.91 -5.30
CA SER A 995 31.30 -27.75 -4.34
C SER A 995 30.48 -27.94 -3.04
N SER A 996 30.84 -28.92 -2.21
CA SER A 996 30.22 -29.09 -0.89
C SER A 996 30.33 -27.81 -0.06
N GLU A 997 31.53 -27.22 0.01
CA GLU A 997 31.77 -25.97 0.73
C GLU A 997 30.92 -24.80 0.21
N GLN A 998 30.76 -24.67 -1.11
CA GLN A 998 29.90 -23.64 -1.70
C GLN A 998 28.44 -23.85 -1.34
N ARG A 999 27.95 -25.09 -1.35
CA ARG A 999 26.59 -25.44 -0.95
C ARG A 999 26.33 -25.15 0.52
N ASP A 1000 27.28 -25.42 1.41
CA ASP A 1000 27.16 -25.14 2.84
C ASP A 1000 27.06 -23.62 3.11
N VAL A 1001 27.89 -22.82 2.43
CA VAL A 1001 27.83 -21.35 2.53
C VAL A 1001 26.52 -20.81 1.95
N LEU A 1002 26.05 -21.37 0.82
CA LEU A 1002 24.75 -20.99 0.25
C LEU A 1002 23.60 -21.33 1.20
N ALA A 1003 23.61 -22.51 1.82
CA ALA A 1003 22.60 -22.90 2.81
C ALA A 1003 22.58 -21.93 4.00
N ALA A 1004 23.75 -21.57 4.55
CA ALA A 1004 23.85 -20.58 5.62
C ALA A 1004 23.32 -19.19 5.20
N GLY A 1005 23.65 -18.76 3.97
CA GLY A 1005 23.14 -17.52 3.38
C GLY A 1005 21.63 -17.53 3.18
N LEU A 1006 21.05 -18.65 2.74
CA LEU A 1006 19.60 -18.82 2.58
C LEU A 1006 18.87 -18.81 3.92
N VAL A 1007 19.41 -19.47 4.96
CA VAL A 1007 18.86 -19.40 6.32
C VAL A 1007 18.86 -17.96 6.84
N ASN A 1008 19.92 -17.20 6.58
CA ASN A 1008 19.96 -15.76 6.89
C ASN A 1008 18.84 -15.01 6.13
N LEU A 1009 18.74 -15.21 4.82
CA LEU A 1009 17.72 -14.57 3.97
C LEU A 1009 16.28 -14.87 4.45
N TYR A 1010 15.96 -16.14 4.74
CA TYR A 1010 14.64 -16.54 5.21
C TYR A 1010 14.29 -15.94 6.58
N LYS A 1011 15.26 -15.88 7.52
CA LYS A 1011 15.06 -15.19 8.81
C LYS A 1011 14.83 -13.69 8.64
N LEU A 1012 15.58 -13.02 7.76
CA LEU A 1012 15.41 -11.59 7.46
C LEU A 1012 14.12 -11.29 6.68
N ALA A 1013 13.60 -12.25 5.91
CA ALA A 1013 12.27 -12.15 5.29
C ALA A 1013 11.13 -12.38 6.30
N GLY A 1014 11.39 -13.09 7.39
CA GLY A 1014 10.41 -13.48 8.40
C GLY A 1014 9.59 -14.71 7.99
N VAL A 1015 10.25 -15.67 7.33
CA VAL A 1015 9.71 -16.98 7.02
C VAL A 1015 9.44 -17.75 8.32
N ASP A 1016 8.27 -18.37 8.40
CA ASP A 1016 7.85 -19.17 9.54
C ASP A 1016 8.26 -20.65 9.38
N LEU A 1017 8.18 -21.19 8.16
CA LEU A 1017 8.39 -22.61 7.85
C LEU A 1017 9.23 -22.77 6.57
N LEU A 1018 10.09 -23.79 6.52
CA LEU A 1018 10.85 -24.15 5.32
C LEU A 1018 10.27 -25.40 4.67
N ARG A 1019 10.02 -25.33 3.35
CA ARG A 1019 9.49 -26.45 2.57
C ARG A 1019 10.33 -27.72 2.73
N GLN A 1020 11.66 -27.58 2.63
CA GLN A 1020 12.57 -28.71 2.70
C GLN A 1020 12.58 -29.38 4.08
N GLU A 1021 12.39 -28.60 5.16
CA GLU A 1021 12.29 -29.16 6.52
C GLU A 1021 10.98 -29.92 6.71
N ILE A 1022 9.88 -29.44 6.14
CA ILE A 1022 8.60 -30.17 6.14
C ILE A 1022 8.75 -31.48 5.38
N GLU A 1023 9.28 -31.41 4.15
CA GLU A 1023 9.38 -32.57 3.26
C GLU A 1023 10.37 -33.63 3.79
N ALA A 1024 11.44 -33.22 4.47
CA ALA A 1024 12.38 -34.13 5.11
C ALA A 1024 11.79 -34.90 6.30
N GLN A 1025 10.72 -34.38 6.91
CA GLN A 1025 10.00 -35.03 8.02
C GLN A 1025 8.84 -35.91 7.52
N LEU A 1026 8.55 -35.89 6.21
CA LEU A 1026 7.49 -36.69 5.60
C LEU A 1026 8.08 -37.94 4.93
N PRO A 1027 7.32 -39.06 4.87
CA PRO A 1027 7.79 -40.28 4.21
C PRO A 1027 8.00 -40.07 2.72
N HIS A 1028 8.99 -40.76 2.13
CA HIS A 1028 9.23 -40.74 0.68
C HIS A 1028 8.51 -41.89 -0.04
N PRO A 1029 7.87 -41.65 -1.21
CA PRO A 1029 7.67 -40.34 -1.85
C PRO A 1029 6.75 -39.43 -1.02
N THR A 1030 7.08 -38.14 -0.98
CA THR A 1030 6.40 -37.17 -0.13
C THR A 1030 4.90 -37.15 -0.42
N PRO A 1031 4.03 -37.50 0.55
CA PRO A 1031 2.60 -37.44 0.35
C PRO A 1031 2.15 -36.00 0.09
N PRO A 1032 1.08 -35.78 -0.67
CA PRO A 1032 0.50 -34.46 -0.86
C PRO A 1032 0.20 -33.82 0.50
N TYR A 1033 0.53 -32.55 0.66
CA TYR A 1033 0.28 -31.83 1.92
C TYR A 1033 -0.14 -30.38 1.69
N ASP A 1034 -0.79 -29.81 2.70
CA ASP A 1034 -1.13 -28.40 2.78
C ASP A 1034 -0.87 -27.85 4.19
N VAL A 1035 -0.52 -26.55 4.26
CA VAL A 1035 -0.16 -25.88 5.51
C VAL A 1035 -1.36 -25.08 6.00
N ALA A 1036 -2.19 -25.71 6.82
CA ALA A 1036 -3.38 -25.11 7.38
C ALA A 1036 -3.08 -24.24 8.62
N ARG A 1037 -4.10 -23.50 9.08
CA ARG A 1037 -3.99 -22.64 10.27
C ARG A 1037 -3.69 -23.40 11.57
N GLN A 1038 -4.16 -24.65 11.67
CA GLN A 1038 -4.06 -25.48 12.87
C GLN A 1038 -2.98 -26.58 12.77
N GLY A 1039 -2.30 -26.71 11.63
CA GLY A 1039 -1.28 -27.75 11.43
C GLY A 1039 -1.07 -28.10 9.97
N LEU A 1040 -0.31 -29.18 9.73
CA LEU A 1040 -0.08 -29.77 8.42
C LEU A 1040 -1.20 -30.77 8.10
N VAL A 1041 -1.85 -30.62 6.95
CA VAL A 1041 -2.80 -31.61 6.41
C VAL A 1041 -2.03 -32.48 5.43
N VAL A 1042 -1.95 -33.78 5.69
CA VAL A 1042 -1.26 -34.75 4.81
C VAL A 1042 -2.31 -35.71 4.28
N TRP A 1043 -2.39 -35.83 2.95
CA TRP A 1043 -3.30 -36.77 2.30
C TRP A 1043 -2.58 -38.09 2.05
N PRO A 1044 -3.24 -39.24 2.26
CA PRO A 1044 -2.65 -40.53 1.93
C PRO A 1044 -2.39 -40.60 0.42
N THR A 1045 -1.17 -40.98 0.04
CA THR A 1045 -0.85 -41.30 -1.35
C THR A 1045 -1.73 -42.48 -1.77
N PRO A 1046 -2.45 -42.41 -2.90
CA PRO A 1046 -3.19 -43.58 -3.37
C PRO A 1046 -2.19 -44.72 -3.56
N SER A 1047 -2.35 -45.79 -2.79
CA SER A 1047 -1.67 -47.05 -3.06
C SER A 1047 -1.97 -47.40 -4.51
N ARG A 1048 -0.95 -47.46 -5.37
CA ARG A 1048 -1.12 -48.04 -6.70
C ARG A 1048 -1.78 -49.41 -6.52
N PRO A 1049 -2.88 -49.72 -7.22
CA PRO A 1049 -3.39 -51.08 -7.25
C PRO A 1049 -2.34 -52.05 -7.79
#